data_AF-A0A2E7N0W4-F1
#
_entry.id   AF-A0A2E7N0W4-F1
#
_cell.length_a   1.000
_cell.length_b   1.000
_cell.length_c   1.000
_cell.angle_alpha   90.00
_cell.angle_beta   90.00
_cell.angle_gamma   90.00
#
_symmetry.space_group_name_H-M   'P 1'
#
loop_
_entity.id
_entity.type
_entity.pdbx_description
1 polymer ?
#
loop_
_entity_poly.entity_id
_entity_poly.type
_entity_poly.pdbx_seq_one_letter_code
_entity_poly.pdbx_strand_id
1 'polypeptide(L)'
;MAYKRNTSFTGYKSRLTVDESRELANAARAADRQRVEQVKGMERASSQQITELNRLSNLEAKADAYEIQNLAKFSQSLNSALQTGAKVLGKEYIDRKRIEAMDDYRAGLAGDEEALARTALNESQVAEIDEKINELEIQTQKRLTEAERNEQFLNYEKKYRLLNAKKIGRNYAYGYTKAHMMEAANGFLPWFINQTNENQTEVEFEDGRKIKVNEYDTLNSAADRYAVENQLIKDYQDQHNISGVNTKIVDTYLTQNVVKQLQAYRDKKLNDDIQATAAESIRLQQVNLDTGVKSFKIDSTTSLDNAISNILITGRALHFEAGTTGSSGEANKNSLKTTFVDSVASLESDAKVIAVLKHIEAKKYEIPNLGTKTLVEAFPIEFRIADLKADIFAKRDDNITKKIRTDTNDLKIKGAELKFRASLPEDHPEFMSYSQYGVEVDKLQQTRQYGALPESVTIFNNLKNFSPHRLSSDNSAAAVQKELTRFGSIDTKTYVSLSNEDKEKYQSYLTKDMRWDKTVSGKKVINEYLGDGGKFNDAMTNAFLGPNKGLQNSATKSIGLQNAIEYAKDYVWEVKKDLKARKAFEGQIPEGMDEDQYYFEKAAEAVVQQMQRARGNNEQTAQTLYNNGNPFALNFGAQSDETIFINPKFREGDATTLSLMSKKKLDENNFKNVKSIVENTVDADPILANTDRIFESEADKTALQFIVSDGVYDGESLLVQKLAYIDPKKRDPFTLGNALRAKFNLPEVKIETLPEDRKRIIEFYQSQGEEIRGLLASRYPKMKERGIDMSGLISVGNLHRAIDTLGFDHTDMDAGDVATILEENGFTRKQFDEDDYIKHTVFKIHVGNLLNTAIAETDNKLVAIQKVAANFGSGKHWYSKSNKGVTKSVLSAYYHGWNPDTRQDFVSVFEDEDGNVIRRSPSEFSSETNNMNSNIIQAEIEELVEPPQYIKGSNNRRSVNPQWKNYTKNKEKLESQKRILKAIESGDEDNFYGILGANIQSKSIYYDLLSVFGRKNFDALRKKAEDRYFKETSFKDSPLRLNVAFLAQRGMTKAFSDIFLEELKKTEQFYMLESNE
;
A
#
# COMPACT_ATOMS: atom_id res chain seq x y z
N MET A 1 -87.41 -131.76 -35.10
CA MET A 1 -87.60 -131.34 -36.52
C MET A 1 -87.61 -129.83 -36.52
N ALA A 2 -87.06 -129.07 -37.45
CA ALA A 2 -86.42 -129.27 -38.75
C ALA A 2 -85.96 -127.83 -39.11
N TYR A 3 -84.70 -127.60 -39.45
CA TYR A 3 -84.17 -127.57 -40.82
C TYR A 3 -84.61 -126.41 -41.71
N LYS A 4 -83.61 -125.96 -42.48
CA LYS A 4 -83.65 -125.51 -43.90
C LYS A 4 -84.09 -124.07 -44.19
N ARG A 5 -83.60 -123.40 -45.23
CA ARG A 5 -82.43 -123.48 -46.16
C ARG A 5 -82.66 -122.41 -47.25
N ASN A 6 -81.61 -122.16 -48.05
CA ASN A 6 -81.61 -121.70 -49.46
C ASN A 6 -81.73 -120.18 -49.72
N THR A 7 -80.83 -119.47 -50.43
CA THR A 7 -80.11 -119.60 -51.74
C THR A 7 -80.91 -119.17 -52.99
N SER A 8 -80.19 -118.56 -53.96
CA SER A 8 -80.51 -118.37 -55.42
C SER A 8 -81.29 -117.10 -55.81
N PHE A 9 -81.26 -116.53 -57.02
CA PHE A 9 -80.41 -116.47 -58.25
C PHE A 9 -81.28 -115.64 -59.24
N THR A 10 -80.67 -114.83 -60.13
CA THR A 10 -81.21 -114.25 -61.39
C THR A 10 -82.66 -113.77 -61.52
N GLY A 11 -82.78 -112.55 -62.05
CA GLY A 11 -83.43 -112.38 -63.36
C GLY A 11 -84.87 -111.84 -63.38
N TYR A 12 -85.06 -111.01 -64.41
CA TYR A 12 -86.30 -110.78 -65.14
C TYR A 12 -87.40 -109.92 -64.52
N LYS A 13 -87.56 -108.77 -65.20
CA LYS A 13 -88.82 -108.17 -65.67
C LYS A 13 -89.84 -107.75 -64.60
N SER A 14 -90.73 -106.86 -65.05
CA SER A 14 -92.13 -106.77 -64.62
C SER A 14 -92.65 -108.10 -64.01
N ARG A 15 -93.43 -108.16 -62.92
CA ARG A 15 -94.50 -107.27 -62.44
C ARG A 15 -94.70 -107.47 -60.92
N LEU A 16 -94.99 -106.35 -60.24
CA LEU A 16 -96.06 -106.08 -59.26
C LEU A 16 -96.35 -107.04 -58.06
N THR A 17 -96.21 -106.43 -56.86
CA THR A 17 -97.20 -106.22 -55.75
C THR A 17 -97.49 -107.25 -54.63
N VAL A 18 -97.85 -106.64 -53.46
CA VAL A 18 -98.72 -107.03 -52.30
C VAL A 18 -97.95 -107.39 -50.99
N ASP A 19 -98.20 -106.96 -49.73
CA ASP A 19 -99.14 -106.07 -48.96
C ASP A 19 -98.43 -105.54 -47.66
N GLU A 20 -98.72 -104.34 -47.14
CA GLU A 20 -97.77 -103.49 -46.34
C GLU A 20 -98.09 -103.22 -44.84
N SER A 21 -99.26 -103.57 -44.30
CA SER A 21 -99.76 -102.78 -43.15
C SER A 21 -99.20 -103.12 -41.75
N ARG A 22 -98.54 -104.26 -41.51
CA ARG A 22 -98.18 -104.72 -40.15
C ARG A 22 -96.72 -104.49 -39.74
N GLU A 23 -95.77 -104.43 -40.66
CA GLU A 23 -94.34 -104.21 -40.35
C GLU A 23 -94.00 -102.73 -40.07
N LEU A 24 -94.71 -101.80 -40.72
CA LEU A 24 -94.47 -100.36 -40.61
C LEU A 24 -94.59 -99.81 -39.17
N ALA A 25 -95.48 -100.36 -38.35
CA ALA A 25 -95.75 -99.81 -37.01
C ALA A 25 -94.61 -100.06 -36.00
N ASN A 26 -93.92 -101.21 -36.08
CA ASN A 26 -92.84 -101.54 -35.16
C ASN A 26 -91.52 -100.86 -35.55
N ALA A 27 -91.24 -100.73 -36.84
CA ALA A 27 -90.07 -100.02 -37.34
C ALA A 27 -90.08 -98.52 -36.97
N ALA A 28 -91.26 -97.89 -37.02
CA ALA A 28 -91.41 -96.47 -36.70
C ALA A 28 -91.04 -96.13 -35.24
N ARG A 29 -91.46 -96.95 -34.26
CA ARG A 29 -91.18 -96.67 -32.84
C ARG A 29 -89.71 -96.82 -32.45
N ALA A 30 -88.99 -97.71 -33.12
CA ALA A 30 -87.55 -97.90 -32.89
C ALA A 30 -86.74 -96.73 -33.46
N ALA A 31 -87.09 -96.27 -34.67
CA ALA A 31 -86.46 -95.12 -35.32
C ALA A 31 -86.63 -93.82 -34.51
N ASP A 32 -87.80 -93.57 -33.95
CA ASP A 32 -88.05 -92.36 -33.15
C ASP A 32 -87.20 -92.29 -31.88
N ARG A 33 -86.97 -93.42 -31.18
CA ARG A 33 -86.10 -93.42 -29.98
C ARG A 33 -84.65 -93.07 -30.32
N GLN A 34 -84.10 -93.65 -31.39
CA GLN A 34 -82.75 -93.34 -31.84
C GLN A 34 -82.62 -91.86 -32.25
N ARG A 35 -83.64 -91.31 -32.92
CA ARG A 35 -83.64 -89.92 -33.36
C ARG A 35 -83.64 -88.94 -32.18
N VAL A 36 -84.42 -89.22 -31.14
CA VAL A 36 -84.49 -88.38 -29.92
C VAL A 36 -83.17 -88.37 -29.14
N GLU A 37 -82.49 -89.53 -29.02
CA GLU A 37 -81.17 -89.56 -28.37
C GLU A 37 -80.09 -88.82 -29.16
N GLN A 38 -80.08 -88.96 -30.50
CA GLN A 38 -79.14 -88.23 -31.36
C GLN A 38 -79.33 -86.72 -31.27
N VAL A 39 -80.58 -86.24 -31.32
CA VAL A 39 -80.89 -84.81 -31.21
C VAL A 39 -80.47 -84.26 -29.83
N LYS A 40 -80.75 -84.99 -28.75
CA LYS A 40 -80.29 -84.59 -27.40
C LYS A 40 -78.77 -84.57 -27.26
N GLY A 41 -78.07 -85.47 -27.95
CA GLY A 41 -76.60 -85.48 -28.01
C GLY A 41 -76.04 -84.26 -28.74
N MET A 42 -76.60 -83.92 -29.90
CA MET A 42 -76.21 -82.74 -30.69
C MET A 42 -76.54 -81.43 -29.98
N GLU A 43 -77.70 -81.35 -29.32
CA GLU A 43 -78.14 -80.16 -28.58
C GLU A 43 -77.20 -79.86 -27.40
N ARG A 44 -76.75 -80.88 -26.66
CA ARG A 44 -75.75 -80.71 -25.59
C ARG A 44 -74.39 -80.26 -26.12
N ALA A 45 -73.92 -80.85 -27.23
CA ALA A 45 -72.65 -80.45 -27.84
C ALA A 45 -72.70 -78.99 -28.34
N SER A 46 -73.80 -78.60 -29.00
CA SER A 46 -74.00 -77.23 -29.48
C SER A 46 -74.15 -76.23 -28.33
N SER A 47 -74.86 -76.56 -27.25
CA SER A 47 -74.96 -75.70 -26.07
C SER A 47 -73.62 -75.52 -25.38
N GLN A 48 -72.79 -76.56 -25.28
CA GLN A 48 -71.43 -76.45 -24.73
C GLN A 48 -70.55 -75.56 -25.62
N GLN A 49 -70.62 -75.71 -26.95
CA GLN A 49 -69.87 -74.87 -27.89
C GLN A 49 -70.31 -73.40 -27.84
N ILE A 50 -71.62 -73.12 -27.79
CA ILE A 50 -72.16 -71.76 -27.66
C ILE A 50 -71.77 -71.15 -26.32
N THR A 51 -71.82 -71.92 -25.22
CA THR A 51 -71.39 -71.43 -23.90
C THR A 51 -69.92 -71.06 -23.92
N GLU A 52 -69.08 -71.84 -24.60
CA GLU A 52 -67.65 -71.61 -24.63
C GLU A 52 -67.22 -70.50 -25.61
N LEU A 53 -67.94 -70.34 -26.73
CA LEU A 53 -67.82 -69.16 -27.59
C LEU A 53 -68.25 -67.88 -26.86
N ASN A 54 -69.35 -67.93 -26.08
CA ASN A 54 -69.77 -66.80 -25.25
C ASN A 54 -68.78 -66.51 -24.12
N ARG A 55 -68.11 -67.53 -23.56
CA ARG A 55 -67.07 -67.35 -22.55
C ARG A 55 -65.82 -66.69 -23.16
N LEU A 56 -65.40 -67.15 -24.35
CA LEU A 56 -64.27 -66.55 -25.09
C LEU A 56 -64.58 -65.12 -25.52
N SER A 57 -65.76 -64.86 -26.09
CA SER A 57 -66.18 -63.51 -26.47
C SER A 57 -66.31 -62.56 -25.26
N ASN A 58 -66.78 -63.05 -24.10
CA ASN A 58 -66.78 -62.26 -22.87
C ASN A 58 -65.37 -62.04 -22.29
N LEU A 59 -64.43 -62.98 -22.50
CA LEU A 59 -63.04 -62.82 -22.11
C LEU A 59 -62.32 -61.82 -23.01
N GLU A 60 -62.56 -61.86 -24.33
CA GLU A 60 -62.08 -60.85 -25.28
C GLU A 60 -62.69 -59.48 -24.98
N ALA A 61 -64.01 -59.37 -24.82
CA ALA A 61 -64.64 -58.10 -24.47
C ALA A 61 -64.16 -57.54 -23.13
N LYS A 62 -63.84 -58.41 -22.15
CA LYS A 62 -63.21 -57.99 -20.89
C LYS A 62 -61.74 -57.61 -21.08
N ALA A 63 -61.00 -58.30 -21.93
CA ALA A 63 -59.62 -57.96 -22.27
C ALA A 63 -59.57 -56.61 -23.00
N ASP A 64 -60.42 -56.40 -24.00
CA ASP A 64 -60.59 -55.13 -24.72
C ASP A 64 -61.03 -54.02 -23.78
N ALA A 65 -62.01 -54.26 -22.90
CA ALA A 65 -62.42 -53.26 -21.91
C ALA A 65 -61.30 -52.93 -20.91
N TYR A 66 -60.50 -53.92 -20.51
CA TYR A 66 -59.36 -53.73 -19.64
C TYR A 66 -58.21 -52.99 -20.36
N GLU A 67 -57.99 -53.28 -21.65
CA GLU A 67 -57.00 -52.63 -22.48
C GLU A 67 -57.39 -51.19 -22.80
N ILE A 68 -58.66 -50.92 -23.11
CA ILE A 68 -59.22 -49.57 -23.25
C ILE A 68 -59.12 -48.80 -21.94
N GLN A 69 -59.42 -49.42 -20.79
CA GLN A 69 -59.23 -48.76 -19.50
C GLN A 69 -57.75 -48.49 -19.18
N ASN A 70 -56.85 -49.40 -19.54
CA ASN A 70 -55.41 -49.19 -19.38
C ASN A 70 -54.88 -48.12 -20.33
N LEU A 71 -55.38 -48.06 -21.58
CA LEU A 71 -55.06 -47.00 -22.53
C LEU A 71 -55.61 -45.65 -22.06
N ALA A 72 -56.81 -45.61 -21.49
CA ALA A 72 -57.38 -44.40 -20.90
C ALA A 72 -56.57 -43.93 -19.68
N LYS A 73 -56.23 -44.85 -18.76
CA LYS A 73 -55.36 -44.56 -17.60
C LYS A 73 -53.95 -44.13 -18.04
N PHE A 74 -53.39 -44.79 -19.06
CA PHE A 74 -52.09 -44.43 -19.62
C PHE A 74 -52.14 -43.06 -20.29
N SER A 75 -53.17 -42.76 -21.08
CA SER A 75 -53.39 -41.42 -21.66
C SER A 75 -53.55 -40.35 -20.57
N GLN A 76 -54.27 -40.67 -19.49
CA GLN A 76 -54.46 -39.76 -18.37
C GLN A 76 -53.16 -39.55 -17.57
N SER A 77 -52.39 -40.60 -17.30
CA SER A 77 -51.06 -40.53 -16.70
C SER A 77 -50.06 -39.81 -17.60
N LEU A 78 -50.11 -40.01 -18.91
CA LEU A 78 -49.26 -39.31 -19.89
C LEU A 78 -49.63 -37.83 -19.93
N ASN A 79 -50.91 -37.47 -19.93
CA ASN A 79 -51.37 -36.08 -19.85
C ASN A 79 -50.99 -35.43 -18.51
N SER A 80 -51.13 -36.13 -17.39
CA SER A 80 -50.69 -35.62 -16.08
C SER A 80 -49.16 -35.50 -15.99
N ALA A 81 -48.40 -36.43 -16.56
CA ALA A 81 -46.95 -36.37 -16.66
C ALA A 81 -46.49 -35.24 -17.60
N LEU A 82 -47.19 -35.02 -18.73
CA LEU A 82 -46.95 -33.91 -19.65
C LEU A 82 -47.33 -32.57 -19.03
N GLN A 83 -48.43 -32.47 -18.28
CA GLN A 83 -48.82 -31.25 -17.57
C GLN A 83 -47.90 -30.94 -16.39
N THR A 84 -47.45 -31.96 -15.67
CA THR A 84 -46.50 -31.82 -14.55
C THR A 84 -45.11 -31.51 -15.09
N GLY A 85 -44.66 -32.20 -16.15
CA GLY A 85 -43.45 -31.91 -16.89
C GLY A 85 -43.47 -30.51 -17.49
N ALA A 86 -44.57 -30.08 -18.13
CA ALA A 86 -44.72 -28.73 -18.64
C ALA A 86 -44.79 -27.67 -17.52
N LYS A 87 -45.37 -27.99 -16.35
CA LYS A 87 -45.33 -27.09 -15.18
C LYS A 87 -43.94 -26.99 -14.57
N VAL A 88 -43.22 -28.10 -14.43
CA VAL A 88 -41.89 -28.14 -13.79
C VAL A 88 -40.81 -27.64 -14.75
N LEU A 89 -40.70 -28.22 -15.95
CA LEU A 89 -39.76 -27.78 -16.99
C LEU A 89 -40.11 -26.40 -17.53
N GLY A 90 -41.40 -26.07 -17.66
CA GLY A 90 -41.82 -24.73 -18.08
C GLY A 90 -41.52 -23.67 -17.03
N LYS A 91 -41.75 -23.94 -15.74
CA LYS A 91 -41.33 -23.05 -14.65
C LYS A 91 -39.82 -22.91 -14.60
N GLU A 92 -39.08 -24.01 -14.67
CA GLU A 92 -37.62 -24.00 -14.64
C GLU A 92 -37.04 -23.27 -15.86
N TYR A 93 -37.62 -23.45 -17.05
CA TYR A 93 -37.25 -22.70 -18.25
C TYR A 93 -37.55 -21.20 -18.11
N ILE A 94 -38.73 -20.84 -17.58
CA ILE A 94 -39.12 -19.45 -17.30
C ILE A 94 -38.12 -18.81 -16.31
N ASP A 95 -37.81 -19.50 -15.21
CA ASP A 95 -36.92 -19.01 -14.17
C ASP A 95 -35.48 -18.91 -14.68
N ARG A 96 -35.00 -19.91 -15.42
CA ARG A 96 -33.68 -19.89 -16.07
C ARG A 96 -33.55 -18.73 -17.05
N LYS A 97 -34.53 -18.51 -17.92
CA LYS A 97 -34.53 -17.39 -18.87
C LYS A 97 -34.63 -16.01 -18.20
N ARG A 98 -35.24 -15.94 -17.02
CA ARG A 98 -35.27 -14.70 -16.21
C ARG A 98 -33.93 -14.46 -15.54
N ILE A 99 -33.31 -15.50 -14.96
CA ILE A 99 -31.98 -15.43 -14.32
C ILE A 99 -30.93 -15.05 -15.36
N GLU A 100 -30.91 -15.72 -16.52
CA GLU A 100 -30.03 -15.41 -17.64
C GLU A 100 -30.12 -13.92 -18.03
N ALA A 101 -31.33 -13.37 -18.15
CA ALA A 101 -31.51 -11.96 -18.45
C ALA A 101 -31.09 -11.01 -17.33
N MET A 102 -31.17 -11.44 -16.06
CA MET A 102 -30.71 -10.66 -14.92
C MET A 102 -29.19 -10.63 -14.86
N ASP A 103 -28.55 -11.77 -15.13
CA ASP A 103 -27.10 -11.92 -15.16
C ASP A 103 -26.51 -11.15 -16.35
N ASP A 104 -27.09 -11.29 -17.54
CA ASP A 104 -26.69 -10.51 -18.74
C ASP A 104 -26.84 -8.99 -18.49
N TYR A 105 -27.92 -8.54 -17.83
CA TYR A 105 -28.08 -7.12 -17.50
C TYR A 105 -26.95 -6.61 -16.59
N ARG A 106 -26.59 -7.39 -15.57
CA ARG A 106 -25.54 -7.03 -14.60
C ARG A 106 -24.14 -7.11 -15.21
N ALA A 107 -23.87 -8.12 -16.02
CA ALA A 107 -22.63 -8.26 -16.78
C ALA A 107 -22.48 -7.09 -17.77
N GLY A 108 -23.56 -6.69 -18.45
CA GLY A 108 -23.55 -5.52 -19.33
C GLY A 108 -23.28 -4.20 -18.61
N LEU A 109 -23.81 -4.02 -17.38
CA LEU A 109 -23.43 -2.87 -16.54
C LEU A 109 -21.95 -2.90 -16.12
N ALA A 110 -21.36 -4.08 -15.99
CA ALA A 110 -19.95 -4.28 -15.68
C ALA A 110 -19.02 -4.17 -16.91
N GLY A 111 -19.56 -3.88 -18.10
CA GLY A 111 -18.78 -3.67 -19.32
C GLY A 111 -18.55 -4.93 -20.17
N ASP A 112 -19.28 -6.02 -19.92
CA ASP A 112 -19.22 -7.24 -20.75
C ASP A 112 -19.82 -6.99 -22.14
N GLU A 113 -18.97 -7.02 -23.17
CA GLU A 113 -19.34 -6.79 -24.57
C GLU A 113 -20.33 -7.84 -25.10
N GLU A 114 -20.25 -9.11 -24.66
CA GLU A 114 -21.15 -10.17 -25.12
C GLU A 114 -22.57 -9.95 -24.59
N ALA A 115 -22.68 -9.55 -23.32
CA ALA A 115 -23.96 -9.22 -22.70
C ALA A 115 -24.59 -7.94 -23.27
N LEU A 116 -23.76 -6.92 -23.56
CA LEU A 116 -24.20 -5.67 -24.21
C LEU A 116 -24.68 -5.91 -25.65
N ALA A 117 -24.01 -6.80 -26.40
CA ALA A 117 -24.35 -7.14 -27.78
C ALA A 117 -25.75 -7.77 -27.91
N ARG A 118 -26.17 -8.60 -26.94
CA ARG A 118 -27.49 -9.27 -26.97
C ARG A 118 -28.67 -8.31 -27.03
N THR A 119 -28.55 -7.12 -26.43
CA THR A 119 -29.62 -6.11 -26.40
C THR A 119 -29.26 -4.82 -27.14
N ALA A 120 -28.14 -4.81 -27.86
CA ALA A 120 -27.61 -3.62 -28.55
C ALA A 120 -28.63 -3.01 -29.52
N LEU A 121 -28.55 -1.69 -29.66
CA LEU A 121 -29.34 -0.96 -30.64
C LEU A 121 -28.75 -1.15 -32.03
N ASN A 122 -29.60 -1.19 -33.05
CA ASN A 122 -29.14 -1.10 -34.43
C ASN A 122 -29.11 0.37 -34.90
N GLU A 123 -28.44 0.63 -36.02
CA GLU A 123 -28.25 1.98 -36.57
C GLU A 123 -29.58 2.73 -36.80
N SER A 124 -30.63 2.01 -37.23
CA SER A 124 -31.96 2.59 -37.41
C SER A 124 -32.60 3.04 -36.10
N GLN A 125 -32.39 2.32 -35.00
CA GLN A 125 -32.90 2.69 -33.68
C GLN A 125 -32.12 3.89 -33.12
N VAL A 126 -30.80 3.95 -33.33
CA VAL A 126 -29.99 5.11 -32.92
C VAL A 126 -30.45 6.38 -33.66
N ALA A 127 -30.70 6.28 -34.97
CA ALA A 127 -31.24 7.40 -35.76
C ALA A 127 -32.63 7.86 -35.26
N GLU A 128 -33.52 6.93 -34.91
CA GLU A 128 -34.86 7.25 -34.37
C GLU A 128 -34.79 7.94 -32.99
N ILE A 129 -33.78 7.63 -32.17
CA ILE A 129 -33.54 8.31 -30.89
C ILE A 129 -33.12 9.76 -31.13
N ASP A 130 -32.15 9.97 -32.03
CA ASP A 130 -31.69 11.32 -32.36
C ASP A 130 -32.82 12.18 -32.95
N GLU A 131 -33.69 11.60 -33.79
CA GLU A 131 -34.86 12.29 -34.33
C GLU A 131 -35.83 12.71 -33.21
N LYS A 132 -36.20 11.81 -32.29
CA LYS A 132 -37.09 12.11 -31.16
C LYS A 132 -36.51 13.16 -30.20
N ILE A 133 -35.21 13.14 -30.00
CA ILE A 133 -34.50 14.15 -29.21
C ILE A 133 -34.57 15.52 -29.90
N ASN A 134 -34.35 15.57 -31.22
CA ASN A 134 -34.46 16.81 -31.99
C ASN A 134 -35.90 17.35 -31.99
N GLU A 135 -36.90 16.48 -32.09
CA GLU A 135 -38.32 16.85 -31.95
C GLU A 135 -38.62 17.46 -30.57
N LEU A 136 -38.05 16.91 -29.49
CA LEU A 136 -38.18 17.46 -28.14
C LEU A 136 -37.52 18.85 -28.01
N GLU A 137 -36.35 19.08 -28.60
CA GLU A 137 -35.71 20.41 -28.64
C GLU A 137 -36.58 21.44 -29.36
N ILE A 138 -37.24 21.03 -30.45
CA ILE A 138 -38.18 21.86 -31.21
C ILE A 138 -39.43 22.16 -30.38
N GLN A 139 -40.03 21.16 -29.74
CA GLN A 139 -41.26 21.31 -28.94
C GLN A 139 -41.06 22.17 -27.69
N THR A 140 -39.91 22.05 -27.03
CA THR A 140 -39.58 22.83 -25.82
C THR A 140 -39.03 24.22 -26.12
N GLN A 141 -38.80 24.55 -27.40
CA GLN A 141 -38.17 25.79 -27.88
C GLN A 141 -36.82 26.11 -27.18
N LYS A 142 -36.19 25.10 -26.57
CA LYS A 142 -34.96 25.24 -25.80
C LYS A 142 -33.99 24.17 -26.26
N ARG A 143 -32.79 24.59 -26.65
CA ARG A 143 -31.69 23.66 -26.94
C ARG A 143 -31.20 23.07 -25.63
N LEU A 144 -31.15 21.75 -25.52
CA LEU A 144 -30.68 21.04 -24.33
C LEU A 144 -29.17 21.36 -24.10
N THR A 145 -28.58 21.00 -22.95
CA THR A 145 -27.15 21.16 -22.58
C THR A 145 -26.42 19.80 -22.48
N GLU A 146 -25.09 19.65 -22.75
CA GLU A 146 -24.51 18.39 -23.32
C GLU A 146 -24.85 17.15 -22.51
N ALA A 147 -24.87 17.35 -21.20
CA ALA A 147 -25.39 16.40 -20.23
C ALA A 147 -26.86 16.01 -20.45
N GLU A 148 -27.81 16.96 -20.51
CA GLU A 148 -29.25 16.73 -20.71
C GLU A 148 -29.58 15.95 -21.99
N ARG A 149 -28.95 16.24 -23.14
CA ARG A 149 -29.21 15.43 -24.36
C ARG A 149 -28.59 14.04 -24.28
N ASN A 150 -27.43 13.90 -23.64
CA ASN A 150 -26.85 12.57 -23.38
C ASN A 150 -27.73 11.76 -22.40
N GLU A 151 -28.29 12.41 -21.39
CA GLU A 151 -29.23 11.80 -20.45
C GLU A 151 -30.51 11.33 -21.15
N GLN A 152 -31.10 12.16 -22.02
CA GLN A 152 -32.25 11.78 -22.84
C GLN A 152 -31.90 10.63 -23.80
N PHE A 153 -30.72 10.65 -24.40
CA PHE A 153 -30.22 9.56 -25.25
C PHE A 153 -30.13 8.25 -24.46
N LEU A 154 -29.51 8.25 -23.27
CA LEU A 154 -29.41 7.07 -22.41
C LEU A 154 -30.80 6.58 -21.96
N ASN A 155 -31.76 7.47 -21.72
CA ASN A 155 -33.14 7.09 -21.37
C ASN A 155 -33.83 6.37 -22.54
N TYR A 156 -33.75 6.93 -23.74
CA TYR A 156 -34.27 6.26 -24.93
C TYR A 156 -33.51 4.97 -25.25
N GLU A 157 -32.19 4.93 -25.07
CA GLU A 157 -31.37 3.74 -25.26
C GLU A 157 -31.85 2.60 -24.36
N LYS A 158 -32.08 2.87 -23.06
CA LYS A 158 -32.66 1.90 -22.12
C LYS A 158 -34.02 1.38 -22.61
N LYS A 159 -34.86 2.25 -23.16
CA LYS A 159 -36.16 1.88 -23.75
C LYS A 159 -35.99 0.94 -24.96
N TYR A 160 -35.04 1.22 -25.86
CA TYR A 160 -34.79 0.36 -27.02
C TYR A 160 -34.10 -0.96 -26.66
N ARG A 161 -33.18 -0.97 -25.68
CA ARG A 161 -32.61 -2.20 -25.13
C ARG A 161 -33.69 -3.11 -24.54
N LEU A 162 -34.68 -2.53 -23.84
CA LEU A 162 -35.84 -3.30 -23.36
C LEU A 162 -36.71 -3.83 -24.52
N LEU A 163 -36.91 -3.05 -25.58
CA LEU A 163 -37.64 -3.52 -26.77
C LEU A 163 -36.87 -4.66 -27.47
N ASN A 164 -35.54 -4.60 -27.52
CA ASN A 164 -34.72 -5.68 -28.07
C ASN A 164 -34.73 -6.91 -27.15
N ALA A 165 -34.71 -6.74 -25.83
CA ALA A 165 -34.93 -7.84 -24.87
C ALA A 165 -36.30 -8.52 -25.06
N LYS A 166 -37.35 -7.76 -25.43
CA LYS A 166 -38.67 -8.32 -25.78
C LYS A 166 -38.63 -9.18 -27.04
N LYS A 167 -37.74 -8.91 -28.00
CA LYS A 167 -37.53 -9.73 -29.19
C LYS A 167 -36.86 -11.08 -28.87
N ILE A 168 -35.98 -11.12 -27.87
CA ILE A 168 -35.33 -12.36 -27.39
C ILE A 168 -36.36 -13.28 -26.71
N GLY A 169 -37.28 -12.71 -25.93
CA GLY A 169 -38.43 -13.44 -25.42
C GLY A 169 -39.08 -12.78 -24.22
N ARG A 170 -40.36 -13.09 -23.98
CA ARG A 170 -41.16 -12.44 -22.92
C ARG A 170 -40.60 -12.65 -21.50
N ASN A 171 -40.04 -13.83 -21.22
CA ASN A 171 -39.44 -14.13 -19.90
C ASN A 171 -38.07 -13.49 -19.72
N TYR A 172 -37.28 -13.42 -20.80
CA TYR A 172 -36.00 -12.70 -20.81
C TYR A 172 -36.24 -11.21 -20.57
N ALA A 173 -37.16 -10.59 -21.32
CA ALA A 173 -37.55 -9.19 -21.10
C ALA A 173 -38.05 -8.92 -19.67
N TYR A 174 -38.79 -9.85 -19.07
CA TYR A 174 -39.22 -9.73 -17.67
C TYR A 174 -38.02 -9.75 -16.70
N GLY A 175 -37.07 -10.69 -16.89
CA GLY A 175 -35.85 -10.76 -16.08
C GLY A 175 -34.98 -9.50 -16.23
N TYR A 176 -34.78 -9.04 -17.47
CA TYR A 176 -34.06 -7.81 -17.78
C TYR A 176 -34.72 -6.57 -17.14
N THR A 177 -36.05 -6.43 -17.27
CA THR A 177 -36.80 -5.34 -16.62
C THR A 177 -36.67 -5.40 -15.10
N LYS A 178 -36.76 -6.60 -14.53
CA LYS A 178 -36.62 -6.79 -13.08
C LYS A 178 -35.23 -6.40 -12.60
N ALA A 179 -34.16 -6.84 -13.26
CA ALA A 179 -32.79 -6.46 -12.92
C ALA A 179 -32.59 -4.95 -13.00
N HIS A 180 -33.07 -4.32 -14.08
CA HIS A 180 -33.02 -2.86 -14.21
C HIS A 180 -33.66 -2.13 -13.02
N MET A 181 -34.89 -2.52 -12.64
CA MET A 181 -35.61 -1.90 -11.53
C MET A 181 -34.94 -2.16 -10.18
N MET A 182 -34.37 -3.36 -9.97
CA MET A 182 -33.64 -3.68 -8.75
C MET A 182 -32.34 -2.89 -8.62
N GLU A 183 -31.56 -2.76 -9.70
CA GLU A 183 -30.32 -1.98 -9.67
C GLU A 183 -30.61 -0.48 -9.57
N ALA A 184 -31.67 0.00 -10.22
CA ALA A 184 -32.17 1.36 -9.98
C ALA A 184 -32.54 1.54 -8.50
N ALA A 185 -33.33 0.65 -7.91
CA ALA A 185 -33.67 0.74 -6.49
C ALA A 185 -32.42 0.74 -5.58
N ASN A 186 -31.39 -0.04 -5.88
CA ASN A 186 -30.13 -0.05 -5.12
C ASN A 186 -29.38 1.29 -5.20
N GLY A 187 -29.51 2.03 -6.31
CA GLY A 187 -28.92 3.35 -6.51
C GLY A 187 -29.69 4.49 -5.86
N PHE A 188 -30.85 4.24 -5.25
CA PHE A 188 -31.72 5.29 -4.71
C PHE A 188 -31.10 6.04 -3.55
N LEU A 189 -30.60 5.36 -2.50
CA LEU A 189 -30.11 6.05 -1.31
C LEU A 189 -28.92 6.99 -1.59
N PRO A 190 -27.89 6.59 -2.36
CA PRO A 190 -26.83 7.51 -2.78
C PRO A 190 -27.35 8.71 -3.59
N TRP A 191 -28.29 8.47 -4.50
CA TRP A 191 -28.93 9.55 -5.26
C TRP A 191 -29.71 10.49 -4.34
N PHE A 192 -30.51 9.95 -3.42
CA PHE A 192 -31.32 10.70 -2.48
C PHE A 192 -30.46 11.63 -1.62
N ILE A 193 -29.38 11.10 -1.04
CA ILE A 193 -28.41 11.89 -0.27
C ILE A 193 -27.79 12.99 -1.11
N ASN A 194 -27.46 12.70 -2.38
CA ASN A 194 -26.90 13.72 -3.27
C ASN A 194 -27.93 14.83 -3.57
N GLN A 195 -29.17 14.46 -3.87
CA GLN A 195 -30.24 15.44 -4.10
C GLN A 195 -30.47 16.32 -2.86
N THR A 196 -30.52 15.73 -1.67
CA THR A 196 -30.70 16.49 -0.41
C THR A 196 -29.49 17.34 -0.02
N ASN A 197 -28.35 17.22 -0.71
CA ASN A 197 -27.17 18.06 -0.48
C ASN A 197 -27.02 19.16 -1.54
N GLU A 198 -27.27 18.83 -2.82
CA GLU A 198 -26.91 19.69 -3.96
C GLU A 198 -28.12 20.31 -4.66
N ASN A 199 -29.30 19.71 -4.58
CA ASN A 199 -30.45 20.11 -5.39
C ASN A 199 -31.14 21.38 -4.84
N GLN A 200 -31.15 22.45 -5.63
CA GLN A 200 -31.76 23.73 -5.29
C GLN A 200 -33.22 23.89 -5.76
N THR A 201 -33.83 22.84 -6.34
CA THR A 201 -35.23 22.85 -6.77
C THR A 201 -36.14 23.13 -5.57
N GLU A 202 -37.10 24.03 -5.77
CA GLU A 202 -38.10 24.39 -4.77
C GLU A 202 -39.31 23.45 -4.87
N VAL A 203 -39.64 22.79 -3.76
CA VAL A 203 -40.86 22.02 -3.60
C VAL A 203 -41.93 22.96 -3.05
N GLU A 204 -43.01 23.15 -3.82
CA GLU A 204 -44.17 23.96 -3.42
C GLU A 204 -45.18 23.09 -2.68
N PHE A 205 -45.57 23.53 -1.48
CA PHE A 205 -46.51 22.86 -0.60
C PHE A 205 -47.96 23.27 -0.91
N GLU A 206 -48.93 22.45 -0.48
CA GLU A 206 -50.36 22.79 -0.60
C GLU A 206 -50.74 24.10 0.11
N ASP A 207 -49.94 24.56 1.08
CA ASP A 207 -50.10 25.81 1.81
C ASP A 207 -49.36 27.02 1.18
N GLY A 208 -48.73 26.84 0.02
CA GLY A 208 -48.00 27.86 -0.72
C GLY A 208 -46.57 28.13 -0.22
N ARG A 209 -46.08 27.42 0.80
CA ARG A 209 -44.67 27.48 1.20
C ARG A 209 -43.78 26.82 0.13
N LYS A 210 -42.56 27.33 -0.04
CA LYS A 210 -41.54 26.77 -0.95
C LYS A 210 -40.29 26.44 -0.16
N ILE A 211 -39.83 25.20 -0.27
CA ILE A 211 -38.63 24.70 0.43
C ILE A 211 -37.68 24.12 -0.60
N LYS A 212 -36.39 24.43 -0.49
CA LYS A 212 -35.40 23.84 -1.38
C LYS A 212 -35.09 22.41 -0.96
N VAL A 213 -34.90 21.53 -1.92
CA VAL A 213 -34.56 20.13 -1.64
C VAL A 213 -33.30 20.00 -0.78
N ASN A 214 -32.29 20.84 -1.00
CA ASN A 214 -31.07 20.85 -0.20
C ASN A 214 -31.21 21.39 1.23
N GLU A 215 -32.38 21.91 1.59
CA GLU A 215 -32.70 22.31 2.96
C GLU A 215 -33.28 21.16 3.79
N TYR A 216 -33.42 19.96 3.19
CA TYR A 216 -34.04 18.78 3.79
C TYR A 216 -33.54 18.47 5.22
N ASP A 217 -32.24 18.56 5.47
CA ASP A 217 -31.64 18.28 6.78
C ASP A 217 -31.95 19.36 7.83
N THR A 218 -32.35 20.55 7.41
CA THR A 218 -32.67 21.68 8.30
C THR A 218 -34.16 21.74 8.68
N LEU A 219 -34.99 20.88 8.07
CA LEU A 219 -36.42 20.83 8.34
C LEU A 219 -36.70 20.20 9.71
N ASN A 220 -37.46 20.90 10.55
CA ASN A 220 -37.89 20.39 11.86
C ASN A 220 -39.27 19.72 11.84
N SER A 221 -40.05 19.91 10.77
CA SER A 221 -41.39 19.34 10.60
C SER A 221 -41.32 18.00 9.85
N ALA A 222 -41.87 16.94 10.45
CA ALA A 222 -41.99 15.64 9.78
C ALA A 222 -42.85 15.74 8.51
N ALA A 223 -43.89 16.58 8.51
CA ALA A 223 -44.74 16.80 7.35
C ALA A 223 -43.96 17.46 6.19
N ASP A 224 -43.07 18.40 6.52
CA ASP A 224 -42.26 19.10 5.52
C ASP A 224 -41.19 18.16 4.92
N ARG A 225 -40.55 17.33 5.75
CA ARG A 225 -39.64 16.27 5.29
C ARG A 225 -40.35 15.26 4.38
N TYR A 226 -41.56 14.82 4.75
CA TYR A 226 -42.32 13.87 3.94
C TYR A 226 -42.73 14.42 2.57
N ALA A 227 -43.03 15.72 2.47
CA ALA A 227 -43.35 16.31 1.17
C ALA A 227 -42.13 16.33 0.24
N VAL A 228 -40.96 16.73 0.74
CA VAL A 228 -39.71 16.71 -0.02
C VAL A 228 -39.36 15.26 -0.43
N GLU A 229 -39.48 14.31 0.50
CA GLU A 229 -39.23 12.90 0.23
C GLU A 229 -40.19 12.30 -0.80
N ASN A 230 -41.49 12.59 -0.72
CA ASN A 230 -42.47 12.09 -1.68
C ASN A 230 -42.23 12.68 -3.08
N GLN A 231 -41.84 13.96 -3.15
CA GLN A 231 -41.46 14.59 -4.40
C GLN A 231 -40.21 13.94 -4.98
N LEU A 232 -39.16 13.71 -4.17
CA LEU A 232 -37.95 13.02 -4.60
C LEU A 232 -38.18 11.56 -5.02
N ILE A 233 -39.06 10.83 -4.33
CA ILE A 233 -39.47 9.48 -4.73
C ILE A 233 -40.13 9.52 -6.11
N LYS A 234 -41.03 10.50 -6.34
CA LYS A 234 -41.72 10.66 -7.60
C LYS A 234 -40.74 11.01 -8.72
N ASP A 235 -39.85 11.97 -8.49
CA ASP A 235 -38.81 12.37 -9.45
C ASP A 235 -37.89 11.18 -9.78
N TYR A 236 -37.50 10.40 -8.77
CA TYR A 236 -36.70 9.19 -8.96
C TYR A 236 -37.42 8.13 -9.80
N GLN A 237 -38.71 7.92 -9.52
CA GLN A 237 -39.53 6.98 -10.29
C GLN A 237 -39.70 7.45 -11.73
N ASP A 238 -39.93 8.74 -11.96
CA ASP A 238 -40.10 9.30 -13.31
C ASP A 238 -38.80 9.20 -14.14
N GLN A 239 -37.62 9.35 -13.50
CA GLN A 239 -36.31 9.22 -14.15
C GLN A 239 -35.92 7.77 -14.45
N HIS A 240 -36.28 6.82 -13.58
CA HIS A 240 -35.81 5.44 -13.65
C HIS A 240 -36.87 4.44 -14.15
N ASN A 241 -38.11 4.88 -14.35
CA ASN A 241 -39.16 4.03 -14.93
C ASN A 241 -39.07 3.96 -16.46
N ILE A 242 -38.95 2.75 -16.99
CA ILE A 242 -38.97 2.54 -18.44
C ILE A 242 -40.41 2.58 -18.96
N SER A 243 -40.67 3.51 -19.88
CA SER A 243 -41.96 3.64 -20.58
C SER A 243 -42.44 2.31 -21.20
N GLY A 244 -43.68 1.91 -20.88
CA GLY A 244 -44.29 0.67 -21.39
C GLY A 244 -44.05 -0.60 -20.53
N VAL A 245 -43.55 -0.44 -19.31
CA VAL A 245 -43.49 -1.48 -18.26
C VAL A 245 -44.81 -1.47 -17.46
N ASN A 246 -45.23 -2.65 -16.99
CA ASN A 246 -46.43 -2.77 -16.15
C ASN A 246 -46.18 -2.11 -14.78
N THR A 247 -47.08 -1.22 -14.35
CA THR A 247 -47.02 -0.51 -13.07
C THR A 247 -46.79 -1.45 -11.89
N LYS A 248 -47.39 -2.65 -11.88
CA LYS A 248 -47.15 -3.65 -10.81
C LYS A 248 -45.68 -4.07 -10.68
N ILE A 249 -44.93 -4.13 -11.78
CA ILE A 249 -43.50 -4.48 -11.78
C ILE A 249 -42.68 -3.33 -11.21
N VAL A 250 -43.01 -2.10 -11.61
CA VAL A 250 -42.39 -0.87 -11.08
C VAL A 250 -42.66 -0.77 -9.57
N ASP A 251 -43.90 -0.96 -9.15
CA ASP A 251 -44.29 -0.90 -7.74
C ASP A 251 -43.55 -1.94 -6.91
N THR A 252 -43.47 -3.18 -7.40
CA THR A 252 -42.87 -4.30 -6.66
C THR A 252 -41.34 -4.19 -6.56
N TYR A 253 -40.66 -3.81 -7.64
CA TYR A 253 -39.18 -3.91 -7.71
C TYR A 253 -38.45 -2.57 -7.58
N LEU A 254 -39.12 -1.44 -7.87
CA LEU A 254 -38.58 -0.10 -7.70
C LEU A 254 -39.21 0.59 -6.48
N THR A 255 -40.51 0.90 -6.53
CA THR A 255 -41.19 1.72 -5.52
C THR A 255 -41.12 1.16 -4.10
N GLN A 256 -41.46 -0.13 -3.91
CA GLN A 256 -41.41 -0.75 -2.58
C GLN A 256 -40.00 -0.78 -1.99
N ASN A 257 -38.98 -1.02 -2.83
CA ASN A 257 -37.60 -1.08 -2.38
C ASN A 257 -37.05 0.32 -2.04
N VAL A 258 -37.37 1.34 -2.86
CA VAL A 258 -37.07 2.75 -2.59
C VAL A 258 -37.69 3.19 -1.27
N VAL A 259 -38.98 2.95 -1.06
CA VAL A 259 -39.68 3.30 0.19
C VAL A 259 -39.09 2.56 1.39
N LYS A 260 -38.72 1.28 1.23
CA LYS A 260 -38.08 0.50 2.30
C LYS A 260 -36.70 1.06 2.67
N GLN A 261 -35.89 1.45 1.68
CA GLN A 261 -34.58 2.07 1.93
C GLN A 261 -34.74 3.44 2.61
N LEU A 262 -35.70 4.25 2.16
CA LEU A 262 -35.98 5.54 2.79
C LEU A 262 -36.45 5.36 4.24
N GLN A 263 -37.31 4.39 4.52
CA GLN A 263 -37.75 4.10 5.89
C GLN A 263 -36.58 3.68 6.77
N ALA A 264 -35.70 2.79 6.28
CA ALA A 264 -34.50 2.40 7.01
C ALA A 264 -33.56 3.60 7.26
N TYR A 265 -33.44 4.51 6.31
CA TYR A 265 -32.70 5.76 6.48
C TYR A 265 -33.33 6.68 7.53
N ARG A 266 -34.67 6.84 7.52
CA ARG A 266 -35.40 7.62 8.54
C ARG A 266 -35.18 7.06 9.94
N ASP A 267 -35.33 5.75 10.10
CA ASP A 267 -35.17 5.08 11.39
C ASP A 267 -33.74 5.23 11.91
N LYS A 268 -32.75 5.11 11.01
CA LYS A 268 -31.34 5.34 11.34
C LYS A 268 -31.10 6.79 11.77
N LYS A 269 -31.54 7.77 10.97
CA LYS A 269 -31.34 9.20 11.25
C LYS A 269 -32.00 9.63 12.55
N LEU A 270 -33.21 9.16 12.81
CA LEU A 270 -33.90 9.40 14.08
C LEU A 270 -33.11 8.84 15.26
N ASN A 271 -32.58 7.62 15.13
CA ASN A 271 -31.75 7.01 16.17
C ASN A 271 -30.43 7.77 16.37
N ASP A 272 -29.77 8.20 15.29
CA ASP A 272 -28.54 9.00 15.33
C ASP A 272 -28.80 10.37 16.00
N ASP A 273 -29.92 11.03 15.69
CA ASP A 273 -30.34 12.31 16.30
C ASP A 273 -30.64 12.16 17.80
N ILE A 274 -31.34 11.09 18.20
CA ILE A 274 -31.62 10.76 19.61
C ILE A 274 -30.31 10.53 20.36
N GLN A 275 -29.40 9.73 19.78
CA GLN A 275 -28.09 9.44 20.39
C GLN A 275 -27.23 10.69 20.53
N ALA A 276 -27.16 11.54 19.50
CA ALA A 276 -26.41 12.79 19.55
C ALA A 276 -26.97 13.77 20.59
N THR A 277 -28.30 13.94 20.64
CA THR A 277 -28.97 14.81 21.61
C THR A 277 -28.75 14.32 23.05
N ALA A 278 -28.84 13.00 23.26
CA ALA A 278 -28.62 12.40 24.56
C ALA A 278 -27.16 12.53 25.01
N ALA A 279 -26.19 12.31 24.10
CA ALA A 279 -24.77 12.50 24.37
C ALA A 279 -24.44 13.96 24.74
N GLU A 280 -24.99 14.93 24.01
CA GLU A 280 -24.81 16.35 24.33
C GLU A 280 -25.45 16.72 25.68
N SER A 281 -26.62 16.16 25.99
CA SER A 281 -27.28 16.36 27.28
C SER A 281 -26.47 15.80 28.45
N ILE A 282 -25.86 14.61 28.29
CA ILE A 282 -24.93 14.04 29.27
C ILE A 282 -23.73 14.97 29.47
N ARG A 283 -23.15 15.48 28.37
CA ARG A 283 -22.02 16.43 28.43
C ARG A 283 -22.41 17.72 29.18
N LEU A 284 -23.58 18.29 28.90
CA LEU A 284 -24.09 19.47 29.59
C LEU A 284 -24.30 19.20 31.09
N GLN A 285 -24.78 18.02 31.47
CA GLN A 285 -24.89 17.63 32.88
C GLN A 285 -23.53 17.58 33.58
N GLN A 286 -22.51 17.04 32.92
CA GLN A 286 -21.15 17.00 33.45
C GLN A 286 -20.58 18.43 33.65
N VAL A 287 -20.80 19.33 32.68
CA VAL A 287 -20.41 20.74 32.79
C VAL A 287 -21.13 21.46 33.93
N ASN A 288 -22.42 21.19 34.10
CA ASN A 288 -23.22 21.76 35.19
C ASN A 288 -22.73 21.27 36.56
N LEU A 289 -22.34 20.00 36.67
CA LEU A 289 -21.72 19.46 37.88
C LEU A 289 -20.39 20.13 38.18
N ASP A 290 -19.52 20.28 37.18
CA ASP A 290 -18.24 20.98 37.33
C ASP A 290 -18.41 22.43 37.79
N THR A 291 -19.34 23.14 37.16
CA THR A 291 -19.70 24.51 37.53
C THR A 291 -20.28 24.58 38.95
N GLY A 292 -21.13 23.63 39.32
CA GLY A 292 -21.69 23.50 40.66
C GLY A 292 -20.62 23.28 41.73
N VAL A 293 -19.63 22.43 41.45
CA VAL A 293 -18.49 22.17 42.35
C VAL A 293 -17.60 23.41 42.47
N LYS A 294 -17.23 24.07 41.37
CA LYS A 294 -16.36 25.25 41.38
C LYS A 294 -16.99 26.46 42.07
N SER A 295 -18.30 26.62 41.92
CA SER A 295 -19.07 27.70 42.55
C SER A 295 -19.49 27.41 44.00
N PHE A 296 -19.19 26.22 44.53
CA PHE A 296 -19.59 25.80 45.86
C PHE A 296 -19.14 26.78 46.95
N LYS A 297 -20.11 27.20 47.77
CA LYS A 297 -19.91 27.93 49.02
C LYS A 297 -20.71 27.22 50.10
N ILE A 298 -20.19 27.17 51.32
CA ILE A 298 -20.86 26.50 52.45
C ILE A 298 -22.28 27.07 52.65
N ASP A 299 -22.47 28.36 52.42
CA ASP A 299 -23.76 29.05 52.59
C ASP A 299 -24.64 29.04 51.32
N SER A 300 -24.16 28.47 50.20
CA SER A 300 -24.89 28.41 48.93
C SER A 300 -24.49 27.19 48.11
N THR A 301 -25.27 26.12 48.27
CA THR A 301 -25.00 24.78 47.70
C THR A 301 -25.95 24.40 46.56
N THR A 302 -26.93 25.25 46.24
CA THR A 302 -28.04 24.97 45.31
C THR A 302 -27.58 24.50 43.92
N SER A 303 -26.53 25.11 43.36
CA SER A 303 -26.04 24.76 42.02
C SER A 303 -25.46 23.35 41.97
N LEU A 304 -24.69 22.95 42.99
CA LEU A 304 -24.15 21.59 43.12
C LEU A 304 -25.28 20.57 43.32
N ASP A 305 -26.22 20.87 44.22
CA ASP A 305 -27.33 19.98 44.52
C ASP A 305 -28.24 19.75 43.30
N ASN A 306 -28.53 20.80 42.53
CA ASN A 306 -29.33 20.72 41.32
C ASN A 306 -28.62 19.90 40.23
N ALA A 307 -27.32 20.09 40.05
CA ALA A 307 -26.54 19.30 39.08
C ALA A 307 -26.56 17.81 39.42
N ILE A 308 -26.31 17.44 40.68
CA ILE A 308 -26.35 16.03 41.12
C ILE A 308 -27.75 15.46 40.96
N SER A 309 -28.79 16.20 41.38
CA SER A 309 -30.18 15.76 41.26
C SER A 309 -30.58 15.52 39.80
N ASN A 310 -30.19 16.41 38.88
CA ASN A 310 -30.49 16.26 37.46
C ASN A 310 -29.84 14.98 36.86
N ILE A 311 -28.58 14.70 37.22
CA ILE A 311 -27.88 13.48 36.79
C ILE A 311 -28.57 12.23 37.34
N LEU A 312 -28.97 12.24 38.62
CA LEU A 312 -29.65 11.10 39.26
C LEU A 312 -31.02 10.81 38.65
N ILE A 313 -31.79 11.85 38.31
CA ILE A 313 -33.17 11.73 37.81
C ILE A 313 -33.19 11.36 36.31
N THR A 314 -32.41 12.07 35.49
CA THR A 314 -32.51 11.95 34.02
C THR A 314 -31.37 11.18 33.36
N GLY A 315 -30.22 11.05 34.03
CA GLY A 315 -29.01 10.50 33.42
C GLY A 315 -29.13 9.05 32.97
N ARG A 316 -29.91 8.20 33.67
CA ARG A 316 -30.14 6.81 33.23
C ARG A 316 -30.85 6.76 31.87
N ALA A 317 -31.86 7.61 31.65
CA ALA A 317 -32.59 7.66 30.40
C ALA A 317 -31.69 8.17 29.26
N LEU A 318 -30.92 9.23 29.53
CA LEU A 318 -29.97 9.77 28.56
C LEU A 318 -28.88 8.76 28.18
N HIS A 319 -28.34 8.00 29.12
CA HIS A 319 -27.35 6.96 28.80
C HIS A 319 -27.96 5.82 27.98
N PHE A 320 -29.23 5.47 28.21
CA PHE A 320 -29.95 4.51 27.38
C PHE A 320 -30.17 5.04 25.96
N GLU A 321 -30.63 6.29 25.82
CA GLU A 321 -30.85 6.97 24.54
C GLU A 321 -29.54 7.18 23.77
N ALA A 322 -28.43 7.43 24.45
CA ALA A 322 -27.10 7.54 23.86
C ALA A 322 -26.51 6.20 23.40
N GLY A 323 -27.21 5.07 23.59
CA GLY A 323 -26.75 3.76 23.14
C GLY A 323 -25.57 3.20 23.94
N THR A 324 -25.40 3.59 25.21
CA THR A 324 -24.30 3.05 26.02
C THR A 324 -24.35 1.54 26.15
N THR A 325 -23.20 0.90 26.03
CA THR A 325 -23.06 -0.56 26.16
C THR A 325 -23.17 -0.98 27.63
N GLY A 326 -24.08 -1.92 27.94
CA GLY A 326 -24.30 -2.42 29.29
C GLY A 326 -25.43 -1.71 30.06
N SER A 327 -25.34 -1.65 31.39
CA SER A 327 -26.39 -1.05 32.22
C SER A 327 -26.29 0.47 32.21
N SER A 328 -27.28 1.17 31.65
CA SER A 328 -27.33 2.64 31.62
C SER A 328 -27.34 3.26 33.04
N GLY A 329 -27.85 2.54 34.03
CA GLY A 329 -27.78 2.98 35.43
C GLY A 329 -26.36 2.93 35.98
N GLU A 330 -25.60 1.91 35.61
CA GLU A 330 -24.18 1.76 35.97
C GLU A 330 -23.33 2.83 35.27
N ALA A 331 -23.58 3.06 33.98
CA ALA A 331 -22.92 4.11 33.21
C ALA A 331 -23.17 5.50 33.82
N ASN A 332 -24.42 5.82 34.19
CA ASN A 332 -24.76 7.07 34.84
C ASN A 332 -24.07 7.25 36.20
N LYS A 333 -24.08 6.20 37.04
CA LYS A 333 -23.41 6.20 38.34
C LYS A 333 -21.90 6.41 38.20
N ASN A 334 -21.28 5.72 37.26
CA ASN A 334 -19.85 5.87 36.98
C ASN A 334 -19.52 7.26 36.43
N SER A 335 -20.32 7.79 35.49
CA SER A 335 -20.18 9.15 34.97
C SER A 335 -20.28 10.19 36.10
N LEU A 336 -21.29 10.07 36.98
CA LEU A 336 -21.44 10.93 38.15
C LEU A 336 -20.21 10.87 39.06
N LYS A 337 -19.71 9.66 39.38
CA LYS A 337 -18.51 9.49 40.21
C LYS A 337 -17.30 10.14 39.56
N THR A 338 -17.00 9.81 38.30
CA THR A 338 -15.80 10.29 37.60
C THR A 338 -15.80 11.78 37.42
N THR A 339 -16.93 12.37 36.98
CA THR A 339 -17.04 13.82 36.82
C THR A 339 -16.96 14.52 38.17
N PHE A 340 -17.59 13.98 39.21
CA PHE A 340 -17.48 14.56 40.56
C PHE A 340 -16.04 14.56 41.07
N VAL A 341 -15.32 13.43 40.97
CA VAL A 341 -13.91 13.33 41.36
C VAL A 341 -13.06 14.33 40.59
N ASP A 342 -13.22 14.40 39.26
CA ASP A 342 -12.45 15.31 38.40
C ASP A 342 -12.73 16.78 38.74
N SER A 343 -13.99 17.15 38.93
CA SER A 343 -14.39 18.51 39.28
C SER A 343 -13.89 18.92 40.67
N VAL A 344 -13.96 18.05 41.67
CA VAL A 344 -13.47 18.37 43.02
C VAL A 344 -11.93 18.40 43.05
N ALA A 345 -11.25 17.52 42.30
CA ALA A 345 -9.79 17.55 42.15
C ALA A 345 -9.28 18.84 41.49
N SER A 346 -10.13 19.55 40.74
CA SER A 346 -9.80 20.85 40.14
C SER A 346 -9.81 22.03 41.12
N LEU A 347 -10.33 21.84 42.35
CA LEU A 347 -10.37 22.90 43.35
C LEU A 347 -8.97 23.17 43.93
N GLU A 348 -8.61 24.46 44.06
CA GLU A 348 -7.29 24.87 44.55
C GLU A 348 -7.11 24.73 46.08
N SER A 349 -8.19 24.55 46.85
CA SER A 349 -8.18 24.58 48.31
C SER A 349 -8.60 23.25 48.92
N ASP A 350 -7.74 22.64 49.74
CA ASP A 350 -8.04 21.41 50.48
C ASP A 350 -9.21 21.59 51.44
N ALA A 351 -9.34 22.78 52.03
CA ALA A 351 -10.47 23.12 52.88
C ALA A 351 -11.79 23.09 52.10
N LYS A 352 -11.81 23.55 50.84
CA LYS A 352 -12.98 23.46 49.97
C LYS A 352 -13.28 22.01 49.56
N VAL A 353 -12.25 21.21 49.24
CA VAL A 353 -12.40 19.77 48.93
C VAL A 353 -13.08 19.05 50.09
N ILE A 354 -12.59 19.25 51.32
CA ILE A 354 -13.18 18.64 52.52
C ILE A 354 -14.61 19.14 52.75
N ALA A 355 -14.90 20.42 52.52
CA ALA A 355 -16.24 20.98 52.67
C ALA A 355 -17.24 20.37 51.68
N VAL A 356 -16.85 20.19 50.41
CA VAL A 356 -17.70 19.55 49.38
C VAL A 356 -17.95 18.08 49.72
N LEU A 357 -16.93 17.34 50.16
CA LEU A 357 -17.08 15.93 50.57
C LEU A 357 -18.03 15.77 51.76
N LYS A 358 -17.91 16.63 52.79
CA LYS A 358 -18.83 16.64 53.93
C LYS A 358 -20.26 16.97 53.52
N HIS A 359 -20.44 17.88 52.56
CA HIS A 359 -21.76 18.24 52.05
C HIS A 359 -22.43 17.03 51.37
N ILE A 360 -21.71 16.33 50.49
CA ILE A 360 -22.26 15.14 49.81
C ILE A 360 -22.50 13.97 50.76
N GLU A 361 -21.66 13.79 51.78
CA GLU A 361 -21.86 12.76 52.80
C GLU A 361 -23.19 12.94 53.55
N ALA A 362 -23.55 14.19 53.85
CA ALA A 362 -24.75 14.53 54.63
C ALA A 362 -26.02 14.73 53.79
N LYS A 363 -25.90 15.14 52.52
CA LYS A 363 -27.04 15.53 51.70
C LYS A 363 -27.81 14.31 51.19
N LYS A 364 -29.14 14.37 51.34
CA LYS A 364 -30.07 13.41 50.74
C LYS A 364 -30.58 13.92 49.38
N TYR A 365 -30.62 13.02 48.41
CA TYR A 365 -31.11 13.24 47.06
C TYR A 365 -32.28 12.30 46.77
N GLU A 366 -33.18 12.72 45.89
CA GLU A 366 -34.21 11.84 45.36
C GLU A 366 -33.60 10.96 44.26
N ILE A 367 -33.60 9.64 44.51
CA ILE A 367 -32.98 8.67 43.59
C ILE A 367 -34.07 7.74 43.06
N PRO A 368 -34.24 7.66 41.72
CA PRO A 368 -35.23 6.79 41.11
C PRO A 368 -35.12 5.33 41.61
N ASN A 369 -36.24 4.76 42.05
CA ASN A 369 -36.36 3.40 42.62
C ASN A 369 -35.70 3.16 44.00
N LEU A 370 -34.95 4.14 44.54
CA LEU A 370 -34.30 4.02 45.86
C LEU A 370 -34.83 5.02 46.89
N GLY A 371 -35.63 5.99 46.47
CA GLY A 371 -36.23 7.01 47.32
C GLY A 371 -35.24 8.10 47.73
N THR A 372 -35.53 8.83 48.80
CA THR A 372 -34.68 9.90 49.33
C THR A 372 -33.56 9.32 50.20
N LYS A 373 -32.34 9.24 49.66
CA LYS A 373 -31.15 8.67 50.33
C LYS A 373 -29.92 9.55 50.10
N THR A 374 -28.90 9.42 50.95
CA THR A 374 -27.59 10.01 50.62
C THR A 374 -26.93 9.21 49.49
N LEU A 375 -25.94 9.81 48.80
CA LEU A 375 -25.17 9.08 47.80
C LEU A 375 -24.42 7.88 48.39
N VAL A 376 -23.96 8.00 49.65
CA VAL A 376 -23.30 6.92 50.39
C VAL A 376 -24.26 5.77 50.71
N GLU A 377 -25.50 6.08 51.09
CA GLU A 377 -26.53 5.07 51.39
C GLU A 377 -27.02 4.35 50.12
N ALA A 378 -27.12 5.07 49.01
CA ALA A 378 -27.60 4.52 47.74
C ALA A 378 -26.52 3.74 46.98
N PHE A 379 -25.26 4.19 47.06
CA PHE A 379 -24.12 3.66 46.31
C PHE A 379 -22.89 3.49 47.25
N PRO A 380 -22.95 2.54 48.20
CA PRO A 380 -21.99 2.44 49.29
C PRO A 380 -20.56 2.05 48.86
N ILE A 381 -20.40 1.46 47.69
CA ILE A 381 -19.09 1.08 47.14
C ILE A 381 -18.47 2.27 46.40
N GLU A 382 -19.24 2.92 45.52
CA GLU A 382 -18.74 3.93 44.60
C GLU A 382 -18.57 5.30 45.26
N PHE A 383 -19.41 5.63 46.24
CA PHE A 383 -19.40 6.92 46.94
C PHE A 383 -18.88 6.82 48.38
N ARG A 384 -18.07 5.80 48.68
CA ARG A 384 -17.37 5.72 49.97
C ARG A 384 -16.43 6.92 50.13
N ILE A 385 -16.65 7.75 51.14
CA ILE A 385 -15.93 9.03 51.32
C ILE A 385 -14.41 8.84 51.41
N ALA A 386 -13.94 7.77 52.03
CA ALA A 386 -12.51 7.44 52.09
C ALA A 386 -11.90 7.22 50.69
N ASP A 387 -12.61 6.51 49.81
CA ASP A 387 -12.16 6.23 48.45
C ASP A 387 -12.26 7.48 47.58
N LEU A 388 -13.37 8.21 47.66
CA LEU A 388 -13.51 9.48 46.94
C LEU A 388 -12.39 10.46 47.31
N LYS A 389 -12.06 10.55 48.60
CA LYS A 389 -10.94 11.37 49.07
C LYS A 389 -9.62 10.90 48.46
N ALA A 390 -9.33 9.60 48.50
CA ALA A 390 -8.12 9.03 47.90
C ALA A 390 -8.05 9.30 46.39
N ASP A 391 -9.13 9.04 45.66
CA ASP A 391 -9.27 9.26 44.22
C ASP A 391 -9.06 10.75 43.86
N ILE A 392 -9.66 11.68 44.62
CA ILE A 392 -9.51 13.13 44.42
C ILE A 392 -8.07 13.59 44.63
N PHE A 393 -7.42 13.18 45.72
CA PHE A 393 -6.05 13.62 46.01
C PHE A 393 -5.05 12.99 45.02
N ALA A 394 -5.22 11.71 44.67
CA ALA A 394 -4.43 11.09 43.60
C ALA A 394 -4.62 11.83 42.27
N LYS A 395 -5.86 12.16 41.90
CA LYS A 395 -6.14 12.91 40.67
C LYS A 395 -5.58 14.32 40.70
N ARG A 396 -5.55 14.96 41.87
CA ARG A 396 -4.98 16.30 42.06
C ARG A 396 -3.46 16.29 41.93
N ASP A 397 -2.80 15.29 42.52
CA ASP A 397 -1.36 15.07 42.34
C ASP A 397 -1.03 14.76 40.88
N ASP A 398 -1.85 13.96 40.21
CA ASP A 398 -1.75 13.72 38.76
C ASP A 398 -1.92 14.99 37.95
N ASN A 399 -2.90 15.84 38.28
CA ASN A 399 -3.14 17.11 37.59
C ASN A 399 -1.99 18.10 37.79
N ILE A 400 -1.43 18.18 39.00
CA ILE A 400 -0.25 18.98 39.30
C ILE A 400 0.95 18.44 38.52
N THR A 401 1.17 17.13 38.54
CA THR A 401 2.26 16.47 37.80
C THR A 401 2.13 16.67 36.30
N LYS A 402 0.93 16.53 35.75
CA LYS A 402 0.61 16.81 34.34
C LYS A 402 0.87 18.27 34.00
N LYS A 403 0.42 19.22 34.84
CA LYS A 403 0.68 20.66 34.64
C LYS A 403 2.17 20.98 34.67
N ILE A 404 2.91 20.49 35.66
CA ILE A 404 4.37 20.63 35.74
C ILE A 404 5.01 20.05 34.48
N ARG A 405 4.58 18.87 34.01
CA ARG A 405 5.10 18.24 32.79
C ARG A 405 4.78 19.07 31.54
N THR A 406 3.56 19.57 31.40
CA THR A 406 3.14 20.45 30.29
C THR A 406 3.93 21.75 30.30
N ASP A 407 4.01 22.44 31.43
CA ASP A 407 4.74 23.71 31.58
C ASP A 407 6.25 23.51 31.34
N THR A 408 6.82 22.38 31.79
CA THR A 408 8.21 22.00 31.53
C THR A 408 8.44 21.71 30.04
N ASN A 409 7.51 21.04 29.37
CA ASN A 409 7.59 20.79 27.94
C ASN A 409 7.46 22.08 27.13
N ASP A 410 6.52 22.95 27.48
CA ASP A 410 6.32 24.25 26.85
C ASP A 410 7.57 25.14 27.03
N LEU A 411 8.17 25.17 28.23
CA LEU A 411 9.44 25.85 28.44
C LEU A 411 10.57 25.27 27.56
N LYS A 412 10.64 23.95 27.40
CA LYS A 412 11.62 23.29 26.51
C LYS A 412 11.39 23.65 25.05
N ILE A 413 10.13 23.72 24.60
CA ILE A 413 9.75 24.13 23.24
C ILE A 413 10.15 25.59 23.00
N LYS A 414 9.73 26.53 23.86
CA LYS A 414 10.11 27.94 23.74
C LYS A 414 11.62 28.15 23.79
N GLY A 415 12.30 27.40 24.64
CA GLY A 415 13.77 27.38 24.68
C GLY A 415 14.41 26.87 23.38
N ALA A 416 13.82 25.87 22.73
CA ALA A 416 14.26 25.36 21.44
C ALA A 416 13.98 26.35 20.29
N GLU A 417 12.83 27.02 20.31
CA GLU A 417 12.48 28.07 19.34
C GLU A 417 13.46 29.25 19.39
N LEU A 418 13.81 29.72 20.59
CA LEU A 418 14.81 30.77 20.77
C LEU A 418 16.18 30.34 20.22
N LYS A 419 16.60 29.10 20.49
CA LYS A 419 17.84 28.53 19.95
C LYS A 419 17.81 28.42 18.43
N PHE A 420 16.67 28.03 17.87
CA PHE A 420 16.46 27.94 16.43
C PHE A 420 16.61 29.31 15.78
N ARG A 421 15.88 30.33 16.25
CA ARG A 421 15.95 31.72 15.73
C ARG A 421 17.36 32.30 15.82
N ALA A 422 18.06 32.03 16.92
CA ALA A 422 19.45 32.45 17.11
C ALA A 422 20.48 31.70 16.25
N SER A 423 20.07 30.64 15.56
CA SER A 423 20.93 29.79 14.72
C SER A 423 20.66 29.91 13.21
N LEU A 424 19.67 30.73 12.85
CA LEU A 424 19.35 31.02 11.45
C LEU A 424 20.44 31.89 10.80
N PRO A 425 20.55 31.86 9.46
CA PRO A 425 21.36 32.82 8.71
C PRO A 425 20.93 34.26 9.00
N GLU A 426 21.86 35.23 9.01
CA GLU A 426 21.55 36.63 9.34
C GLU A 426 20.55 37.28 8.36
N ASP A 427 20.49 36.77 7.14
CA ASP A 427 19.58 37.18 6.08
C ASP A 427 18.18 36.53 6.19
N HIS A 428 17.99 35.58 7.10
CA HIS A 428 16.69 34.96 7.32
C HIS A 428 15.76 35.90 8.12
N PRO A 429 14.50 36.11 7.69
CA PRO A 429 13.59 37.09 8.30
C PRO A 429 13.25 36.84 9.78
N GLU A 430 13.40 35.59 10.24
CA GLU A 430 13.19 35.19 11.64
C GLU A 430 14.48 35.11 12.47
N PHE A 431 15.62 35.55 11.91
CA PHE A 431 16.89 35.57 12.62
C PHE A 431 16.82 36.43 13.88
N MET A 432 17.40 35.91 14.96
CA MET A 432 17.53 36.60 16.23
C MET A 432 19.01 36.75 16.57
N SER A 433 19.46 37.97 16.86
CA SER A 433 20.84 38.16 17.28
C SER A 433 21.10 37.50 18.63
N TYR A 434 22.36 37.14 18.93
CA TYR A 434 22.71 36.51 20.21
C TYR A 434 22.41 37.42 21.42
N SER A 435 22.46 38.76 21.24
CA SER A 435 22.06 39.70 22.29
C SER A 435 20.55 39.68 22.54
N GLN A 436 19.74 39.58 21.49
CA GLN A 436 18.28 39.42 21.60
C GLN A 436 17.90 38.07 22.22
N TYR A 437 18.62 37.00 21.87
CA TYR A 437 18.46 35.66 22.46
C TYR A 437 18.61 35.69 23.98
N GLY A 438 19.66 36.34 24.51
CA GLY A 438 19.87 36.46 25.95
C GLY A 438 18.71 37.16 26.66
N VAL A 439 18.19 38.25 26.07
CA VAL A 439 17.05 39.01 26.61
C VAL A 439 15.78 38.16 26.67
N GLU A 440 15.48 37.38 25.62
CA GLU A 440 14.28 36.52 25.59
C GLU A 440 14.39 35.33 26.57
N VAL A 441 15.59 34.77 26.76
CA VAL A 441 15.82 33.74 27.79
C VAL A 441 15.56 34.28 29.19
N ASP A 442 16.01 35.51 29.49
CA ASP A 442 15.77 36.15 30.79
C ASP A 442 14.28 36.47 31.01
N LYS A 443 13.53 36.88 29.97
CA LYS A 443 12.08 37.06 30.05
C LYS A 443 11.34 35.77 30.38
N LEU A 444 11.72 34.65 29.75
CA LEU A 444 11.16 33.33 30.06
C LEU A 444 11.44 32.95 31.53
N GLN A 445 12.64 33.25 32.03
CA GLN A 445 13.02 32.97 33.42
C GLN A 445 12.21 33.78 34.43
N GLN A 446 11.87 35.03 34.11
CA GLN A 446 11.08 35.91 34.99
C GLN A 446 9.57 35.58 34.99
N THR A 447 9.10 34.72 34.09
CA THR A 447 7.70 34.31 34.04
C THR A 447 7.36 33.38 35.20
N ARG A 448 6.40 33.75 36.06
CA ARG A 448 6.02 33.01 37.28
C ARG A 448 5.71 31.52 37.02
N GLN A 449 5.12 31.20 35.87
CA GLN A 449 4.82 29.84 35.43
C GLN A 449 6.09 28.99 35.24
N TYR A 450 7.15 29.54 34.63
CA TYR A 450 8.36 28.78 34.27
C TYR A 450 9.47 28.89 35.31
N GLY A 451 9.63 30.06 35.94
CA GLY A 451 10.66 30.28 36.96
C GLY A 451 10.48 29.39 38.20
N ALA A 452 9.24 29.02 38.51
CA ALA A 452 8.89 28.18 39.67
C ALA A 452 8.94 26.65 39.39
N LEU A 453 9.27 26.22 38.16
CA LEU A 453 9.32 24.78 37.85
C LEU A 453 10.51 24.10 38.53
N PRO A 454 10.39 22.84 39.00
CA PRO A 454 11.49 22.12 39.63
C PRO A 454 12.74 21.98 38.73
N GLU A 455 12.57 21.82 37.41
CA GLU A 455 13.65 21.70 36.43
C GLU A 455 14.13 23.06 35.86
N SER A 456 13.52 24.17 36.27
CA SER A 456 13.71 25.49 35.62
C SER A 456 15.18 25.91 35.60
N VAL A 457 15.88 25.75 36.73
CA VAL A 457 17.29 26.13 36.89
C VAL A 457 18.19 25.42 35.88
N THR A 458 18.01 24.10 35.72
CA THR A 458 18.79 23.30 34.78
C THR A 458 18.48 23.69 33.33
N ILE A 459 17.21 23.93 33.01
CA ILE A 459 16.79 24.33 31.66
C ILE A 459 17.35 25.71 31.31
N PHE A 460 17.20 26.71 32.19
CA PHE A 460 17.73 28.06 31.96
C PHE A 460 19.25 28.09 31.90
N ASN A 461 19.97 27.30 32.71
CA ASN A 461 21.42 27.17 32.58
C ASN A 461 21.82 26.61 31.20
N ASN A 462 21.09 25.61 30.68
CA ASN A 462 21.31 25.07 29.34
C ASN A 462 20.93 26.04 28.20
N LEU A 463 20.04 27.00 28.45
CA LEU A 463 19.72 28.07 27.52
C LEU A 463 20.81 29.15 27.55
N LYS A 464 21.27 29.56 28.73
CA LYS A 464 22.32 30.58 28.90
C LYS A 464 23.70 30.13 28.41
N ASN A 465 24.01 28.84 28.53
CA ASN A 465 25.27 28.25 28.04
C ASN A 465 25.23 27.84 26.56
N PHE A 466 24.17 28.20 25.83
CA PHE A 466 24.05 27.84 24.42
C PHE A 466 25.00 28.68 23.57
N SER A 467 25.93 28.02 22.88
CA SER A 467 26.71 28.62 21.79
C SER A 467 26.49 27.78 20.54
N PRO A 468 26.15 28.37 19.37
CA PRO A 468 25.95 27.61 18.15
C PRO A 468 27.29 27.03 17.66
N HIS A 469 27.56 25.77 18.01
CA HIS A 469 28.67 24.99 17.45
C HIS A 469 28.21 24.33 16.15
N ARG A 470 28.84 24.69 15.02
CA ARG A 470 28.55 24.12 13.71
C ARG A 470 29.47 22.92 13.46
N LEU A 471 28.87 21.77 13.15
CA LEU A 471 29.57 20.60 12.66
C LEU A 471 30.05 20.87 11.23
N SER A 472 31.23 20.35 10.88
CA SER A 472 31.64 20.25 9.47
C SER A 472 30.64 19.40 8.68
N SER A 473 30.58 19.55 7.35
CA SER A 473 29.66 18.79 6.48
C SER A 473 29.72 17.27 6.74
N ASP A 474 30.93 16.71 6.88
CA ASP A 474 31.12 15.28 7.15
C ASP A 474 30.57 14.86 8.51
N ASN A 475 30.75 15.67 9.54
CA ASN A 475 30.25 15.38 10.89
C ASN A 475 28.73 15.62 10.97
N SER A 476 28.20 16.52 10.15
CA SER A 476 26.78 16.81 10.01
C SER A 476 26.03 15.62 9.41
N ALA A 477 26.48 15.11 8.26
CA ALA A 477 25.89 13.95 7.62
C ALA A 477 25.96 12.68 8.52
N ALA A 478 27.09 12.48 9.22
CA ALA A 478 27.25 11.36 10.14
C ALA A 478 26.33 11.46 11.38
N ALA A 479 26.18 12.66 11.95
CA ALA A 479 25.26 12.89 13.07
C ALA A 479 23.81 12.66 12.64
N VAL A 480 23.42 13.16 11.46
CA VAL A 480 22.10 12.94 10.87
C VAL A 480 21.83 11.46 10.65
N GLN A 481 22.74 10.74 9.97
CA GLN A 481 22.52 9.32 9.68
C GLN A 481 22.43 8.47 10.94
N LYS A 482 23.21 8.81 11.97
CA LYS A 482 23.12 8.14 13.27
C LYS A 482 21.74 8.33 13.92
N GLU A 483 21.19 9.54 13.86
CA GLU A 483 19.86 9.82 14.42
C GLU A 483 18.74 9.21 13.57
N LEU A 484 18.82 9.32 12.24
CA LEU A 484 17.85 8.69 11.33
C LEU A 484 17.82 7.17 11.51
N THR A 485 18.99 6.53 11.66
CA THR A 485 19.07 5.08 11.87
C THR A 485 18.45 4.65 13.20
N ARG A 486 18.66 5.44 14.27
CA ARG A 486 18.17 5.07 15.61
C ARG A 486 16.71 5.45 15.83
N PHE A 487 16.31 6.63 15.37
CA PHE A 487 15.07 7.28 15.76
C PHE A 487 14.18 7.71 14.60
N GLY A 488 14.56 7.44 13.35
CA GLY A 488 13.77 7.80 12.15
C GLY A 488 13.67 9.30 11.86
N SER A 489 14.14 10.15 12.78
CA SER A 489 14.01 11.61 12.75
C SER A 489 15.20 12.28 13.45
N ILE A 490 15.45 13.54 13.09
CA ILE A 490 16.55 14.35 13.64
C ILE A 490 15.98 15.28 14.71
N ASP A 491 16.62 15.33 15.87
CA ASP A 491 16.21 16.25 16.94
C ASP A 491 16.69 17.69 16.65
N THR A 492 16.00 18.66 17.24
CA THR A 492 16.31 20.09 17.01
C THR A 492 17.75 20.42 17.40
N LYS A 493 18.33 19.76 18.40
CA LYS A 493 19.71 20.01 18.84
C LYS A 493 20.72 19.59 17.77
N THR A 494 20.52 18.41 17.18
CA THR A 494 21.36 17.86 16.12
C THR A 494 21.19 18.69 14.85
N TYR A 495 19.96 19.03 14.47
CA TYR A 495 19.66 19.87 13.32
C TYR A 495 20.33 21.26 13.40
N VAL A 496 20.27 21.89 14.57
CA VAL A 496 20.88 23.22 14.79
C VAL A 496 22.41 23.18 14.66
N SER A 497 23.03 22.03 14.98
CA SER A 497 24.48 21.83 14.84
C SER A 497 24.94 21.48 13.42
N LEU A 498 24.03 21.26 12.46
CA LEU A 498 24.40 20.90 11.08
C LEU A 498 25.02 22.07 10.31
N SER A 499 25.79 21.73 9.28
CA SER A 499 26.23 22.66 8.24
C SER A 499 25.03 23.30 7.52
N ASN A 500 25.20 24.49 6.93
CA ASN A 500 24.10 25.19 6.24
C ASN A 500 23.53 24.36 5.07
N GLU A 501 24.40 23.68 4.31
CA GLU A 501 24.03 22.81 3.19
C GLU A 501 23.22 21.60 3.66
N ASP A 502 23.61 21.00 4.79
CA ASP A 502 22.89 19.86 5.36
C ASP A 502 21.58 20.26 6.06
N LYS A 503 21.46 21.50 6.55
CA LYS A 503 20.19 22.01 7.10
C LYS A 503 19.10 21.99 6.04
N GLU A 504 19.35 22.56 4.86
CA GLU A 504 18.37 22.55 3.76
C GLU A 504 18.05 21.11 3.32
N LYS A 505 19.08 20.27 3.19
CA LYS A 505 18.93 18.88 2.76
C LYS A 505 18.10 18.02 3.71
N TYR A 506 18.25 18.21 5.02
CA TYR A 506 17.63 17.35 6.03
C TYR A 506 16.49 18.02 6.80
N GLN A 507 16.02 19.20 6.36
CA GLN A 507 14.91 19.91 6.98
C GLN A 507 13.63 19.08 7.07
N SER A 508 13.36 18.25 6.06
CA SER A 508 12.18 17.37 6.05
C SER A 508 12.20 16.26 7.10
N TYR A 509 13.38 15.94 7.65
CA TYR A 509 13.55 14.93 8.69
C TYR A 509 13.63 15.53 10.10
N LEU A 510 13.58 16.86 10.22
CA LEU A 510 13.49 17.54 11.50
C LEU A 510 12.12 17.28 12.12
N THR A 511 12.10 16.63 13.28
CA THR A 511 10.87 16.59 14.08
C THR A 511 10.74 17.91 14.86
N LYS A 512 9.61 18.59 14.68
CA LYS A 512 9.26 19.78 15.46
C LYS A 512 8.75 19.41 16.86
N ASP A 513 8.28 18.17 17.02
CA ASP A 513 7.78 17.62 18.27
C ASP A 513 8.90 16.93 19.06
N MET A 514 8.68 16.76 20.37
CA MET A 514 9.65 16.10 21.24
C MET A 514 9.76 14.62 20.88
N ARG A 515 10.87 14.22 20.25
CA ARG A 515 11.20 12.83 19.92
C ARG A 515 11.10 11.92 21.14
N TRP A 516 10.61 10.68 20.96
CA TRP A 516 10.27 9.79 22.08
C TRP A 516 11.44 9.55 23.06
N ASP A 517 12.69 9.46 22.58
CA ASP A 517 13.91 9.28 23.39
C ASP A 517 14.18 10.44 24.35
N LYS A 518 13.57 11.61 24.10
CA LYS A 518 13.67 12.79 24.97
C LYS A 518 12.57 12.86 26.02
N THR A 519 11.50 12.08 25.87
CA THR A 519 10.40 12.01 26.84
C THR A 519 10.85 11.30 28.12
N VAL A 520 10.17 11.54 29.23
CA VAL A 520 10.45 10.84 30.51
C VAL A 520 10.32 9.32 30.34
N SER A 521 9.30 8.87 29.60
CA SER A 521 9.08 7.44 29.35
C SER A 521 10.18 6.85 28.47
N GLY A 522 10.52 7.49 27.35
CA GLY A 522 11.57 7.00 26.45
C GLY A 522 12.94 6.97 27.12
N LYS A 523 13.29 7.98 27.92
CA LYS A 523 14.53 7.96 28.72
C LYS A 523 14.55 6.82 29.73
N LYS A 524 13.41 6.56 30.39
CA LYS A 524 13.28 5.43 31.33
C LYS A 524 13.53 4.11 30.60
N VAL A 525 12.89 3.90 29.45
CA VAL A 525 13.04 2.70 28.62
C VAL A 525 14.48 2.53 28.13
N ILE A 526 15.10 3.59 27.60
CA ILE A 526 16.51 3.55 27.16
C ILE A 526 17.43 3.20 28.33
N ASN A 527 17.25 3.81 29.50
CA ASN A 527 18.08 3.51 30.67
C ASN A 527 17.81 2.11 31.22
N GLU A 528 16.57 1.62 31.17
CA GLU A 528 16.19 0.28 31.64
C GLU A 528 16.91 -0.81 30.85
N TYR A 529 17.13 -0.63 29.54
CA TYR A 529 17.84 -1.62 28.71
C TYR A 529 19.33 -1.31 28.56
N LEU A 530 19.68 -0.06 28.21
CA LEU A 530 21.03 0.36 27.80
C LEU A 530 21.85 1.00 28.92
N GLY A 531 21.22 1.35 30.05
CA GLY A 531 21.89 1.99 31.17
C GLY A 531 22.86 1.05 31.90
N ASP A 532 23.73 1.65 32.71
CA ASP A 532 24.63 0.89 33.58
C ASP A 532 23.81 0.13 34.62
N GLY A 533 23.92 -1.20 34.64
CA GLY A 533 23.02 -2.07 35.42
C GLY A 533 21.63 -2.27 34.82
N GLY A 534 21.42 -1.92 33.55
CA GLY A 534 20.19 -2.23 32.82
C GLY A 534 20.04 -3.70 32.42
N LYS A 535 18.90 -4.07 31.85
CA LYS A 535 18.53 -5.45 31.48
C LYS A 535 19.55 -6.16 30.59
N PHE A 536 20.27 -5.44 29.71
CA PHE A 536 21.33 -6.05 28.91
C PHE A 536 22.53 -6.48 29.76
N ASN A 537 22.94 -5.65 30.72
CA ASN A 537 24.00 -5.99 31.67
C ASN A 537 23.58 -7.23 32.47
N ASP A 538 22.38 -7.22 33.03
CA ASP A 538 21.89 -8.30 33.87
C ASP A 538 21.77 -9.62 33.09
N ALA A 539 21.14 -9.58 31.91
CA ALA A 539 20.93 -10.77 31.09
C ALA A 539 22.25 -11.41 30.65
N MET A 540 23.19 -10.60 30.13
CA MET A 540 24.48 -11.11 29.66
C MET A 540 25.36 -11.57 30.82
N THR A 541 25.39 -10.83 31.93
CA THR A 541 26.16 -11.20 33.13
C THR A 541 25.65 -12.52 33.70
N ASN A 542 24.34 -12.70 33.82
CA ASN A 542 23.75 -13.95 34.30
C ASN A 542 24.05 -15.14 33.37
N ALA A 543 23.96 -14.93 32.05
CA ALA A 543 24.30 -15.97 31.08
C ALA A 543 25.80 -16.34 31.13
N PHE A 544 26.68 -15.36 31.37
CA PHE A 544 28.12 -15.54 31.43
C PHE A 544 28.59 -16.24 32.72
N LEU A 545 27.99 -15.92 33.87
CA LEU A 545 28.34 -16.49 35.18
C LEU A 545 27.73 -17.88 35.43
N GLY A 546 26.57 -18.17 34.85
CA GLY A 546 25.83 -19.41 35.06
C GLY A 546 25.17 -19.53 36.45
N PRO A 547 24.37 -20.59 36.68
CA PRO A 547 23.48 -20.72 37.84
C PRO A 547 24.19 -21.04 39.18
N ASN A 548 25.46 -21.44 39.16
CA ASN A 548 26.17 -21.97 40.35
C ASN A 548 27.29 -21.07 40.90
N LYS A 549 27.60 -19.93 40.27
CA LYS A 549 28.64 -19.00 40.77
C LYS A 549 27.97 -17.71 41.23
N GLY A 550 27.69 -17.61 42.54
CA GLY A 550 27.30 -16.35 43.16
C GLY A 550 28.32 -15.26 42.84
N LEU A 551 27.84 -14.04 42.51
CA LEU A 551 28.58 -12.84 42.10
C LEU A 551 30.02 -12.77 42.67
N GLN A 552 30.99 -13.41 42.02
CA GLN A 552 32.40 -13.15 42.29
C GLN A 552 32.80 -11.93 41.47
N ASN A 553 33.19 -10.85 42.15
CA ASN A 553 33.53 -9.53 41.61
C ASN A 553 34.67 -9.51 40.56
N SER A 554 35.36 -10.62 40.34
CA SER A 554 36.41 -10.76 39.32
C SER A 554 35.86 -11.02 37.92
N ALA A 555 34.77 -11.78 37.79
CA ALA A 555 34.20 -12.17 36.49
C ALA A 555 33.42 -11.03 35.81
N THR A 556 32.89 -10.07 36.57
CA THR A 556 32.28 -8.83 36.04
C THR A 556 33.30 -7.85 35.42
N LYS A 557 34.61 -8.13 35.59
CA LYS A 557 35.71 -7.39 34.94
C LYS A 557 36.22 -8.06 33.66
N SER A 558 35.63 -9.18 33.22
CA SER A 558 36.00 -9.81 31.95
C SER A 558 35.77 -8.85 30.79
N ILE A 559 36.80 -8.66 29.97
CA ILE A 559 36.76 -7.83 28.77
C ILE A 559 35.78 -8.43 27.77
N GLY A 560 35.71 -9.76 27.68
CA GLY A 560 34.77 -10.43 26.79
C GLY A 560 33.30 -10.16 27.14
N LEU A 561 32.96 -10.19 28.43
CA LEU A 561 31.62 -9.83 28.91
C LEU A 561 31.28 -8.37 28.59
N GLN A 562 32.22 -7.45 28.83
CA GLN A 562 32.04 -6.03 28.51
C GLN A 562 31.86 -5.81 26.99
N ASN A 563 32.64 -6.51 26.16
CA ASN A 563 32.52 -6.42 24.70
C ASN A 563 31.15 -6.91 24.20
N ALA A 564 30.61 -7.99 24.78
CA ALA A 564 29.29 -8.52 24.43
C ALA A 564 28.16 -7.56 24.85
N ILE A 565 28.23 -6.99 26.05
CA ILE A 565 27.27 -5.99 26.54
C ILE A 565 27.26 -4.75 25.64
N GLU A 566 28.43 -4.23 25.29
CA GLU A 566 28.53 -3.04 24.43
C GLU A 566 28.04 -3.33 23.00
N TYR A 567 28.37 -4.51 22.47
CA TYR A 567 27.84 -4.93 21.16
C TYR A 567 26.31 -4.92 21.15
N ALA A 568 25.67 -5.38 22.23
CA ALA A 568 24.22 -5.39 22.32
C ALA A 568 23.56 -4.01 22.29
N LYS A 569 24.21 -3.01 22.91
CA LYS A 569 23.70 -1.63 22.96
C LYS A 569 23.61 -0.99 21.57
N ASP A 570 24.45 -1.43 20.63
CA ASP A 570 24.38 -1.03 19.22
C ASP A 570 23.51 -1.99 18.40
N TYR A 571 23.63 -3.30 18.62
CA TYR A 571 22.92 -4.35 17.88
C TYR A 571 21.39 -4.23 18.00
N VAL A 572 20.87 -3.77 19.13
CA VAL A 572 19.42 -3.54 19.32
C VAL A 572 18.81 -2.61 18.27
N TRP A 573 19.57 -1.63 17.75
CA TRP A 573 19.08 -0.70 16.73
C TRP A 573 19.03 -1.35 15.36
N GLU A 574 19.91 -2.32 15.09
CA GLU A 574 19.87 -3.14 13.87
C GLU A 574 18.64 -4.06 13.89
N VAL A 575 18.39 -4.73 15.02
CA VAL A 575 17.21 -5.57 15.23
C VAL A 575 15.92 -4.75 15.11
N LYS A 576 15.89 -3.54 15.69
CA LYS A 576 14.75 -2.62 15.54
C LYS A 576 14.46 -2.32 14.07
N LYS A 577 15.49 -1.96 13.31
CA LYS A 577 15.36 -1.62 11.89
C LYS A 577 14.80 -2.79 11.08
N ASP A 578 15.30 -3.99 11.35
CA ASP A 578 14.84 -5.22 10.71
C ASP A 578 13.36 -5.52 11.04
N LEU A 579 12.97 -5.47 12.32
CA LEU A 579 11.59 -5.67 12.74
C LEU A 579 10.62 -4.65 12.10
N LYS A 580 11.05 -3.39 11.99
CA LYS A 580 10.25 -2.33 11.36
C LYS A 580 10.14 -2.53 9.85
N ALA A 581 11.23 -2.90 9.17
CA ALA A 581 11.23 -3.16 7.73
C ALA A 581 10.32 -4.35 7.37
N ARG A 582 10.24 -5.37 8.22
CA ARG A 582 9.36 -6.54 8.05
C ARG A 582 7.92 -6.29 8.48
N LYS A 583 7.58 -5.09 8.95
CA LYS A 583 6.23 -4.75 9.47
C LYS A 583 5.73 -5.75 10.54
N ALA A 584 6.65 -6.33 11.32
CA ALA A 584 6.38 -7.48 12.18
C ALA A 584 5.28 -7.24 13.24
N PHE A 585 4.94 -5.98 13.52
CA PHE A 585 3.94 -5.58 14.51
C PHE A 585 2.97 -4.49 14.01
N GLU A 586 2.79 -4.36 12.69
CA GLU A 586 1.84 -3.40 12.11
C GLU A 586 0.41 -3.68 12.62
N GLY A 587 -0.27 -2.64 13.14
CA GLY A 587 -1.58 -2.77 13.78
C GLY A 587 -1.59 -3.24 15.24
N GLN A 588 -0.42 -3.53 15.84
CA GLN A 588 -0.29 -3.94 17.25
C GLN A 588 0.30 -2.85 18.15
N ILE A 589 0.55 -1.67 17.60
CA ILE A 589 1.10 -0.51 18.33
C ILE A 589 -0.01 0.04 19.24
N PRO A 590 0.22 0.12 20.57
CA PRO A 590 -0.78 0.67 21.50
C PRO A 590 -1.14 2.12 21.17
N GLU A 591 -2.42 2.46 21.34
CA GLU A 591 -2.92 3.81 21.08
C GLU A 591 -2.18 4.85 21.95
N GLY A 592 -1.64 5.89 21.30
CA GLY A 592 -0.87 6.95 21.96
C GLY A 592 0.61 6.62 22.25
N MET A 593 1.11 5.44 21.86
CA MET A 593 2.53 5.10 21.94
C MET A 593 3.25 5.46 20.63
N ASP A 594 4.46 6.01 20.74
CA ASP A 594 5.31 6.28 19.58
C ASP A 594 5.74 4.96 18.93
N GLU A 595 5.54 4.85 17.61
CA GLU A 595 5.88 3.65 16.84
C GLU A 595 7.36 3.26 17.01
N ASP A 596 8.27 4.23 16.97
CA ASP A 596 9.70 3.98 17.07
C ASP A 596 10.14 3.59 18.49
N GLN A 597 9.41 4.01 19.52
CA GLN A 597 9.55 3.49 20.88
C GLN A 597 9.12 2.02 20.95
N TYR A 598 7.94 1.67 20.40
CA TYR A 598 7.41 0.31 20.45
C TYR A 598 8.35 -0.71 19.77
N TYR A 599 8.82 -0.38 18.55
CA TYR A 599 9.78 -1.24 17.84
C TYR A 599 11.12 -1.36 18.58
N PHE A 600 11.57 -0.31 19.27
CA PHE A 600 12.77 -0.39 20.11
C PHE A 600 12.59 -1.35 21.28
N GLU A 601 11.45 -1.26 21.99
CA GLU A 601 11.15 -2.16 23.11
C GLU A 601 11.11 -3.63 22.67
N LYS A 602 10.46 -3.93 21.53
CA LYS A 602 10.42 -5.28 20.96
C LYS A 602 11.80 -5.80 20.54
N ALA A 603 12.61 -4.94 19.93
CA ALA A 603 13.99 -5.28 19.59
C ALA A 603 14.82 -5.56 20.84
N ALA A 604 14.69 -4.74 21.88
CA ALA A 604 15.41 -4.90 23.14
C ALA A 604 15.01 -6.19 23.86
N GLU A 605 13.72 -6.54 23.87
CA GLU A 605 13.21 -7.82 24.38
C GLU A 605 13.83 -9.01 23.63
N ALA A 606 13.91 -8.95 22.30
CA ALA A 606 14.52 -9.99 21.48
C ALA A 606 16.03 -10.16 21.79
N VAL A 607 16.76 -9.06 21.90
CA VAL A 607 18.20 -9.08 22.26
C VAL A 607 18.41 -9.65 23.67
N VAL A 608 17.59 -9.28 24.66
CA VAL A 608 17.63 -9.86 26.00
C VAL A 608 17.41 -11.37 25.95
N GLN A 609 16.43 -11.85 25.16
CA GLN A 609 16.19 -13.28 25.01
C GLN A 609 17.37 -14.02 24.38
N GLN A 610 18.01 -13.43 23.36
CA GLN A 610 19.22 -14.00 22.77
C GLN A 610 20.37 -14.09 23.78
N MET A 611 20.57 -13.05 24.60
CA MET A 611 21.55 -13.08 25.70
C MET A 611 21.23 -14.17 26.74
N GLN A 612 19.97 -14.27 27.17
CA GLN A 612 19.56 -15.29 28.15
C GLN A 612 19.74 -16.71 27.60
N ARG A 613 19.61 -16.89 26.28
CA ARG A 613 19.79 -18.16 25.57
C ARG A 613 21.20 -18.32 24.97
N ALA A 614 22.15 -17.46 25.34
CA ALA A 614 23.52 -17.51 24.83
C ALA A 614 24.25 -18.81 25.22
N ARG A 615 23.85 -19.44 26.32
CA ARG A 615 24.61 -20.55 26.92
C ARG A 615 24.35 -21.88 26.20
N GLY A 616 25.40 -22.43 25.58
CA GLY A 616 25.43 -23.82 25.15
C GLY A 616 25.91 -24.75 26.27
N ASN A 617 25.41 -25.98 26.30
CA ASN A 617 25.84 -27.01 27.27
C ASN A 617 27.24 -27.56 26.97
N ASN A 618 27.71 -27.40 25.73
CA ASN A 618 29.04 -27.75 25.26
C ASN A 618 29.37 -26.89 24.02
N GLU A 619 30.60 -27.03 23.52
CA GLU A 619 31.11 -26.26 22.38
C GLU A 619 30.24 -26.44 21.13
N GLN A 620 29.83 -27.67 20.84
CA GLN A 620 28.96 -27.98 19.69
C GLN A 620 27.59 -27.29 19.78
N THR A 621 27.00 -27.26 20.98
CA THR A 621 25.71 -26.60 21.22
C THR A 621 25.85 -25.08 21.11
N ALA A 622 26.93 -24.51 21.65
CA ALA A 622 27.22 -23.09 21.56
C ALA A 622 27.48 -22.67 20.10
N GLN A 623 28.21 -23.49 19.33
CA GLN A 623 28.43 -23.28 17.90
C GLN A 623 27.12 -23.36 17.11
N THR A 624 26.23 -24.29 17.46
CA THR A 624 24.90 -24.38 16.85
C THR A 624 24.05 -23.14 17.12
N LEU A 625 24.06 -22.63 18.36
CA LEU A 625 23.37 -21.38 18.70
C LEU A 625 23.92 -20.18 17.91
N TYR A 626 25.25 -20.10 17.75
CA TYR A 626 25.89 -19.08 16.94
C TYR A 626 25.48 -19.17 15.46
N ASN A 627 25.51 -20.38 14.89
CA ASN A 627 25.14 -20.65 13.51
C ASN A 627 23.63 -20.43 13.25
N ASN A 628 22.80 -20.48 14.29
CA ASN A 628 21.38 -20.13 14.25
C ASN A 628 21.12 -18.63 14.50
N GLY A 629 22.16 -17.79 14.37
CA GLY A 629 22.04 -16.34 14.42
C GLY A 629 22.06 -15.71 15.81
N ASN A 630 22.46 -16.44 16.88
CA ASN A 630 22.67 -15.83 18.19
C ASN A 630 24.12 -15.32 18.32
N PRO A 631 24.39 -14.00 18.18
CA PRO A 631 25.76 -13.49 18.20
C PRO A 631 26.42 -13.58 19.58
N PHE A 632 25.63 -13.78 20.65
CA PHE A 632 26.10 -13.84 22.04
C PHE A 632 26.46 -15.25 22.50
N ALA A 633 26.34 -16.26 21.63
CA ALA A 633 26.56 -17.65 21.99
C ALA A 633 27.91 -17.88 22.70
N LEU A 634 27.86 -18.58 23.83
CA LEU A 634 29.01 -18.88 24.69
C LEU A 634 29.00 -20.33 25.13
N ASN A 635 30.19 -20.88 25.25
CA ASN A 635 30.44 -22.21 25.76
C ASN A 635 30.88 -22.12 27.23
N PHE A 636 30.37 -23.04 28.03
CA PHE A 636 30.82 -23.26 29.40
C PHE A 636 31.77 -24.46 29.38
N GLY A 637 33.06 -24.24 29.58
CA GLY A 637 34.05 -25.32 29.55
C GLY A 637 33.67 -26.45 30.51
N ALA A 638 33.58 -27.70 30.01
CA ALA A 638 33.40 -28.86 30.86
C ALA A 638 34.67 -29.20 31.68
N GLN A 639 35.82 -28.61 31.33
CA GLN A 639 37.12 -28.86 31.97
C GLN A 639 37.94 -27.60 32.32
N SER A 640 37.58 -26.41 31.80
CA SER A 640 38.18 -25.13 32.20
C SER A 640 37.10 -24.29 32.89
N ASP A 641 37.46 -23.65 34.00
CA ASP A 641 36.58 -22.78 34.80
C ASP A 641 36.13 -21.49 34.08
N GLU A 642 36.43 -21.36 32.79
CA GLU A 642 36.34 -20.15 31.98
C GLU A 642 35.20 -20.21 30.98
N THR A 643 34.34 -19.19 31.03
CA THR A 643 33.28 -18.98 30.04
C THR A 643 33.88 -18.35 28.78
N ILE A 644 33.72 -19.00 27.63
CA ILE A 644 34.32 -18.55 26.36
C ILE A 644 33.20 -18.23 25.37
N PHE A 645 33.21 -17.01 24.83
CA PHE A 645 32.32 -16.64 23.73
C PHE A 645 32.73 -17.34 22.43
N ILE A 646 31.76 -17.91 21.71
CA ILE A 646 32.00 -18.50 20.39
C ILE A 646 32.36 -17.41 19.40
N ASN A 647 31.67 -16.27 19.47
CA ASN A 647 31.93 -15.11 18.64
C ASN A 647 33.34 -14.53 18.93
N PRO A 648 34.28 -14.57 17.96
CA PRO A 648 35.65 -14.13 18.18
C PRO A 648 35.75 -12.64 18.52
N LYS A 649 34.74 -11.82 18.19
CA LYS A 649 34.67 -10.39 18.55
C LYS A 649 34.69 -10.15 20.07
N PHE A 650 34.40 -11.17 20.87
CA PHE A 650 34.29 -11.07 22.33
C PHE A 650 35.41 -11.82 23.07
N ARG A 651 36.36 -12.46 22.39
CA ARG A 651 37.43 -13.23 23.06
C ARG A 651 38.57 -12.31 23.54
N GLU A 652 39.16 -12.63 24.69
CA GLU A 652 40.37 -11.99 25.21
C GLU A 652 41.61 -12.58 24.51
N GLY A 653 42.47 -11.75 23.94
CA GLY A 653 43.80 -12.16 23.46
C GLY A 653 44.85 -11.52 24.35
N ASP A 654 45.41 -12.28 25.30
CA ASP A 654 46.43 -11.89 26.29
C ASP A 654 46.15 -10.65 27.18
N ALA A 655 46.50 -10.77 28.47
CA ALA A 655 46.23 -9.80 29.55
C ALA A 655 46.84 -8.38 29.37
N THR A 656 47.53 -8.12 28.26
CA THR A 656 48.00 -6.78 27.83
C THR A 656 47.02 -6.08 26.90
N THR A 657 45.94 -6.73 26.45
CA THR A 657 44.94 -6.11 25.59
C THR A 657 43.98 -5.22 26.37
N LEU A 658 44.06 -3.92 26.11
CA LEU A 658 42.98 -2.96 26.38
C LEU A 658 41.64 -3.54 25.90
N SER A 659 40.57 -3.35 26.68
CA SER A 659 39.21 -3.73 26.26
C SER A 659 38.89 -3.14 24.88
N LEU A 660 38.00 -3.78 24.11
CA LEU A 660 37.65 -3.29 22.77
C LEU A 660 37.16 -1.84 22.81
N MET A 661 36.53 -1.44 23.93
CA MET A 661 36.16 -0.06 24.23
C MET A 661 37.37 0.84 24.50
N SER A 662 38.36 0.38 25.28
CA SER A 662 39.58 1.16 25.55
C SER A 662 40.45 1.31 24.31
N LYS A 663 40.57 0.28 23.45
CA LYS A 663 41.19 0.39 22.12
C LYS A 663 40.41 1.33 21.21
N LYS A 664 39.09 1.18 21.09
CA LYS A 664 38.24 2.07 20.29
C LYS A 664 38.29 3.53 20.78
N LYS A 665 38.29 3.76 22.09
CA LYS A 665 38.38 5.10 22.70
C LYS A 665 39.76 5.72 22.48
N LEU A 666 40.84 4.94 22.64
CA LEU A 666 42.20 5.40 22.33
C LEU A 666 42.33 5.72 20.85
N ASP A 667 41.89 4.82 19.95
CA ASP A 667 41.87 5.02 18.50
C ASP A 667 40.99 6.20 18.08
N GLU A 668 39.86 6.44 18.76
CA GLU A 668 38.98 7.58 18.49
C GLU A 668 39.53 8.91 19.00
N ASN A 669 40.17 8.92 20.17
CA ASN A 669 40.82 10.11 20.69
C ASN A 669 42.02 10.48 19.81
N ASN A 670 42.85 9.49 19.46
CA ASN A 670 43.98 9.68 18.54
C ASN A 670 43.48 10.11 17.16
N PHE A 671 42.46 9.45 16.60
CA PHE A 671 41.87 9.87 15.32
C PHE A 671 41.28 11.29 15.35
N LYS A 672 40.61 11.71 16.45
CA LYS A 672 40.10 13.08 16.59
C LYS A 672 41.23 14.10 16.63
N ASN A 673 42.31 13.80 17.35
CA ASN A 673 43.50 14.65 17.41
C ASN A 673 44.14 14.77 16.02
N VAL A 674 44.30 13.65 15.30
CA VAL A 674 44.83 13.66 13.93
C VAL A 674 43.95 14.43 12.97
N LYS A 675 42.64 14.18 13.00
CA LYS A 675 41.68 14.89 12.14
C LYS A 675 41.78 16.40 12.36
N SER A 676 41.85 16.84 13.62
CA SER A 676 42.04 18.25 13.96
C SER A 676 43.37 18.80 13.43
N ILE A 677 44.46 18.05 13.50
CA ILE A 677 45.76 18.47 12.98
C ILE A 677 45.74 18.55 11.44
N VAL A 678 45.19 17.55 10.77
CA VAL A 678 45.07 17.49 9.30
C VAL A 678 44.21 18.62 8.76
N GLU A 679 43.08 18.94 9.40
CA GLU A 679 42.20 20.04 9.02
C GLU A 679 42.85 21.43 9.22
N ASN A 680 43.82 21.55 10.13
CA ASN A 680 44.47 22.82 10.48
C ASN A 680 45.87 23.02 9.88
N THR A 681 46.40 22.05 9.12
CA THR A 681 47.76 22.12 8.55
C THR A 681 47.70 22.25 7.02
N VAL A 682 48.43 23.21 6.44
CA VAL A 682 48.47 23.51 5.00
C VAL A 682 49.63 22.76 4.29
N ASP A 683 50.07 21.63 4.84
CA ASP A 683 51.17 20.83 4.26
C ASP A 683 50.65 19.88 3.18
N ALA A 684 51.51 19.54 2.21
CA ALA A 684 51.19 18.58 1.14
C ALA A 684 51.00 17.14 1.63
N ASP A 685 51.43 16.81 2.86
CA ASP A 685 51.21 15.52 3.53
C ASP A 685 51.08 15.73 5.05
N PRO A 686 49.94 16.27 5.52
CA PRO A 686 49.80 16.74 6.90
C PRO A 686 49.84 15.59 7.91
N ILE A 687 49.53 14.35 7.49
CA ILE A 687 49.63 13.15 8.33
C ILE A 687 51.11 12.80 8.58
N LEU A 688 51.94 12.72 7.54
CA LEU A 688 53.38 12.41 7.71
C LEU A 688 54.19 13.59 8.25
N ALA A 689 53.79 14.83 7.96
CA ALA A 689 54.46 16.02 8.46
C ALA A 689 54.29 16.19 9.98
N ASN A 690 53.16 15.72 10.53
CA ASN A 690 52.85 15.84 11.97
C ASN A 690 52.95 14.53 12.74
N THR A 691 53.56 13.49 12.15
CA THR A 691 53.60 12.14 12.76
C THR A 691 54.10 12.16 14.22
N ASP A 692 55.12 12.97 14.53
CA ASP A 692 55.69 13.10 15.89
C ASP A 692 54.74 13.75 16.91
N ARG A 693 53.78 14.57 16.45
CA ARG A 693 52.70 15.14 17.27
C ARG A 693 51.48 14.23 17.36
N ILE A 694 51.34 13.32 16.40
CA ILE A 694 50.21 12.40 16.31
C ILE A 694 50.46 11.16 17.19
N PHE A 695 51.70 10.65 17.20
CA PHE A 695 52.08 9.43 17.92
C PHE A 695 53.19 9.76 18.93
N GLU A 696 52.82 10.51 19.97
CA GLU A 696 53.76 11.03 20.98
C GLU A 696 54.30 9.94 21.92
N SER A 697 53.51 8.89 22.21
CA SER A 697 53.88 7.82 23.13
C SER A 697 54.25 6.49 22.44
N GLU A 698 55.05 5.65 23.10
CA GLU A 698 55.31 4.28 22.62
C GLU A 698 54.03 3.44 22.51
N ALA A 699 53.02 3.70 23.34
CA ALA A 699 51.71 3.06 23.22
C ALA A 699 50.98 3.45 21.91
N ASP A 700 51.10 4.72 21.48
CA ASP A 700 50.53 5.20 20.22
C ASP A 700 51.26 4.59 19.02
N LYS A 701 52.58 4.42 19.10
CA LYS A 701 53.38 3.73 18.08
C LYS A 701 53.05 2.24 18.00
N THR A 702 52.72 1.62 19.14
CA THR A 702 52.27 0.21 19.18
C THR A 702 50.95 0.03 18.41
N ALA A 703 50.09 1.06 18.35
CA ALA A 703 48.85 1.04 17.57
C ALA A 703 49.05 1.07 16.04
N LEU A 704 50.29 1.26 15.55
CA LEU A 704 50.67 1.17 14.14
C LEU A 704 51.09 -0.25 13.71
N GLN A 705 51.18 -1.19 14.65
CA GLN A 705 51.44 -2.59 14.33
C GLN A 705 50.29 -3.15 13.48
N PHE A 706 50.64 -3.83 12.40
CA PHE A 706 49.68 -4.52 11.54
C PHE A 706 49.15 -5.78 12.22
N ILE A 707 47.98 -6.23 11.78
CA ILE A 707 47.32 -7.42 12.29
C ILE A 707 47.93 -8.64 11.61
N VAL A 708 48.24 -9.67 12.41
CA VAL A 708 48.80 -10.94 11.94
C VAL A 708 47.85 -12.07 12.37
N SER A 709 47.45 -12.90 11.42
CA SER A 709 46.67 -14.13 11.65
C SER A 709 47.49 -15.31 11.13
N ASP A 710 47.71 -16.33 11.98
CA ASP A 710 48.55 -17.51 11.68
C ASP A 710 49.97 -17.18 11.16
N GLY A 711 50.56 -16.08 11.63
CA GLY A 711 51.89 -15.63 11.22
C GLY A 711 51.94 -14.90 9.88
N VAL A 712 50.78 -14.68 9.23
CA VAL A 712 50.64 -13.95 7.96
C VAL A 712 49.95 -12.62 8.19
N TYR A 713 50.35 -11.59 7.43
CA TYR A 713 49.66 -10.30 7.43
C TYR A 713 48.17 -10.47 7.13
N ASP A 714 47.33 -10.03 8.06
CA ASP A 714 45.88 -10.09 7.95
C ASP A 714 45.22 -8.70 7.76
N GLY A 715 45.94 -7.63 8.03
CA GLY A 715 45.46 -6.29 7.69
C GLY A 715 46.12 -5.17 8.49
N GLU A 716 45.62 -3.96 8.29
CA GLU A 716 46.05 -2.80 9.06
C GLU A 716 45.26 -2.62 10.35
N SER A 717 45.86 -1.92 11.32
CA SER A 717 45.15 -1.51 12.53
C SER A 717 43.95 -0.60 12.22
N LEU A 718 42.95 -0.61 13.10
CA LEU A 718 41.75 0.22 12.94
C LEU A 718 42.09 1.71 12.81
N LEU A 719 43.12 2.17 13.52
CA LEU A 719 43.62 3.53 13.43
C LEU A 719 44.15 3.84 12.03
N VAL A 720 45.02 3.00 11.47
CA VAL A 720 45.56 3.20 10.11
C VAL A 720 44.45 3.17 9.05
N GLN A 721 43.50 2.23 9.18
CA GLN A 721 42.30 2.21 8.33
C GLN A 721 41.52 3.52 8.46
N LYS A 722 41.34 4.04 9.69
CA LYS A 722 40.64 5.29 9.94
C LYS A 722 41.36 6.49 9.32
N LEU A 723 42.68 6.53 9.41
CA LEU A 723 43.53 7.59 8.86
C LEU A 723 43.53 7.61 7.34
N ALA A 724 43.50 6.44 6.68
CA ALA A 724 43.41 6.35 5.23
C ALA A 724 42.18 7.08 4.66
N TYR A 725 41.06 7.14 5.40
CA TYR A 725 39.86 7.89 4.98
C TYR A 725 40.05 9.40 4.89
N ILE A 726 40.89 9.97 5.77
CA ILE A 726 41.12 11.41 5.86
C ILE A 726 42.45 11.81 5.23
N ASP A 727 43.19 10.85 4.67
CA ASP A 727 44.46 11.09 4.02
C ASP A 727 44.26 11.98 2.78
N PRO A 728 44.85 13.18 2.73
CA PRO A 728 44.74 14.05 1.56
C PRO A 728 45.32 13.40 0.31
N LYS A 729 46.31 12.50 0.45
CA LYS A 729 46.91 11.76 -0.67
C LYS A 729 46.13 10.52 -1.11
N LYS A 730 45.01 10.22 -0.45
CA LYS A 730 44.10 9.11 -0.76
C LYS A 730 44.81 7.74 -0.81
N ARG A 731 45.85 7.54 0.01
CA ARG A 731 46.55 6.24 0.10
C ARG A 731 45.62 5.20 0.73
N ASP A 732 45.71 3.96 0.28
CA ASP A 732 45.05 2.84 0.94
C ASP A 732 45.67 2.59 2.32
N PRO A 733 44.97 1.84 3.21
CA PRO A 733 45.47 1.54 4.53
C PRO A 733 46.87 0.92 4.53
N PHE A 734 47.18 -0.01 3.63
CA PHE A 734 48.48 -0.69 3.61
C PHE A 734 49.60 0.29 3.26
N THR A 735 49.43 1.09 2.20
CA THR A 735 50.42 2.10 1.78
C THR A 735 50.63 3.16 2.87
N LEU A 736 49.55 3.64 3.50
CA LEU A 736 49.66 4.61 4.59
C LEU A 736 50.30 4.00 5.83
N GLY A 737 49.92 2.78 6.20
CA GLY A 737 50.45 2.04 7.33
C GLY A 737 51.96 1.81 7.23
N ASN A 738 52.43 1.37 6.06
CA ASN A 738 53.87 1.22 5.81
C ASN A 738 54.60 2.57 5.84
N ALA A 739 54.04 3.64 5.27
CA ALA A 739 54.65 4.97 5.34
C ALA A 739 54.77 5.48 6.79
N LEU A 740 53.77 5.23 7.63
CA LEU A 740 53.78 5.56 9.06
C LEU A 740 54.79 4.70 9.84
N ARG A 741 54.88 3.40 9.54
CA ARG A 741 55.85 2.49 10.17
C ARG A 741 57.30 2.84 9.81
N ALA A 742 57.57 3.12 8.53
CA ALA A 742 58.87 3.56 8.05
C ALA A 742 59.35 4.82 8.77
N LYS A 743 58.46 5.79 9.00
CA LYS A 743 58.74 7.04 9.72
C LYS A 743 59.24 6.81 11.16
N PHE A 744 58.80 5.72 11.81
CA PHE A 744 59.17 5.36 13.19
C PHE A 744 60.17 4.20 13.29
N ASN A 745 60.79 3.76 12.20
CA ASN A 745 61.67 2.59 12.15
C ASN A 745 61.00 1.30 12.68
N LEU A 746 59.68 1.16 12.47
CA LEU A 746 58.94 -0.06 12.80
C LEU A 746 59.01 -1.06 11.63
N PRO A 747 58.84 -2.38 11.87
CA PRO A 747 58.87 -3.39 10.80
C PRO A 747 57.81 -3.11 9.72
N GLU A 748 58.25 -2.95 8.47
CA GLU A 748 57.37 -2.76 7.33
C GLU A 748 56.89 -4.11 6.76
N VAL A 749 55.70 -4.11 6.16
CA VAL A 749 55.17 -5.27 5.46
C VAL A 749 55.55 -5.16 4.00
N LYS A 750 56.41 -6.07 3.52
CA LYS A 750 56.81 -6.12 2.11
C LYS A 750 55.65 -6.62 1.26
N ILE A 751 55.29 -5.90 0.20
CA ILE A 751 54.16 -6.27 -0.66
C ILE A 751 54.35 -7.65 -1.29
N GLU A 752 55.61 -8.06 -1.53
CA GLU A 752 55.98 -9.36 -2.09
C GLU A 752 55.73 -10.53 -1.14
N THR A 753 55.55 -10.24 0.16
CA THR A 753 55.27 -11.27 1.19
C THR A 753 53.77 -11.50 1.40
N LEU A 754 52.92 -10.74 0.70
CA LEU A 754 51.47 -10.88 0.80
C LEU A 754 50.94 -12.01 -0.09
N PRO A 755 49.81 -12.62 0.28
CA PRO A 755 49.00 -13.41 -0.63
C PRO A 755 48.71 -12.68 -1.96
N GLU A 756 48.71 -13.43 -3.07
CA GLU A 756 48.63 -12.90 -4.43
C GLU A 756 47.35 -12.08 -4.70
N ASP A 757 46.23 -12.46 -4.09
CA ASP A 757 44.97 -11.72 -4.12
C ASP A 757 45.08 -10.34 -3.45
N ARG A 758 45.69 -10.28 -2.25
CA ARG A 758 45.91 -9.02 -1.52
C ARG A 758 46.89 -8.12 -2.25
N LYS A 759 47.96 -8.71 -2.79
CA LYS A 759 48.94 -8.01 -3.62
C LYS A 759 48.27 -7.35 -4.82
N ARG A 760 47.46 -8.10 -5.59
CA ARG A 760 46.71 -7.56 -6.74
C ARG A 760 45.78 -6.42 -6.36
N ILE A 761 45.09 -6.52 -5.23
CA ILE A 761 44.18 -5.45 -4.76
C ILE A 761 44.95 -4.18 -4.44
N ILE A 762 46.08 -4.29 -3.74
CA ILE A 762 46.91 -3.14 -3.37
C ILE A 762 47.53 -2.51 -4.62
N GLU A 763 48.12 -3.31 -5.51
CA GLU A 763 48.69 -2.84 -6.77
C GLU A 763 47.63 -2.17 -7.66
N PHE A 764 46.44 -2.78 -7.76
CA PHE A 764 45.31 -2.20 -8.49
C PHE A 764 44.87 -0.87 -7.89
N TYR A 765 44.77 -0.76 -6.56
CA TYR A 765 44.41 0.49 -5.91
C TYR A 765 45.47 1.56 -6.17
N GLN A 766 46.76 1.22 -6.04
CA GLN A 766 47.88 2.14 -6.27
C GLN A 766 47.96 2.63 -7.71
N SER A 767 47.52 1.82 -8.69
CA SER A 767 47.47 2.23 -10.10
C SER A 767 46.33 3.19 -10.44
N GLN A 768 45.36 3.40 -9.55
CA GLN A 768 44.21 4.28 -9.81
C GLN A 768 44.54 5.77 -9.61
N GLY A 769 43.85 6.64 -10.37
CA GLY A 769 43.90 8.09 -10.18
C GLY A 769 43.39 8.54 -8.80
N GLU A 770 43.77 9.74 -8.36
CA GLU A 770 43.41 10.28 -7.03
C GLU A 770 41.89 10.34 -6.79
N GLU A 771 41.11 10.70 -7.81
CA GLU A 771 39.64 10.75 -7.74
C GLU A 771 39.04 9.36 -7.46
N ILE A 772 39.49 8.33 -8.20
CA ILE A 772 39.02 6.95 -8.06
C ILE A 772 39.46 6.38 -6.71
N ARG A 773 40.71 6.63 -6.29
CA ARG A 773 41.19 6.24 -4.96
C ARG A 773 40.36 6.89 -3.86
N GLY A 774 40.01 8.17 -3.99
CA GLY A 774 39.09 8.84 -3.05
C GLY A 774 37.71 8.19 -2.95
N LEU A 775 37.16 7.71 -4.07
CA LEU A 775 35.90 6.97 -4.09
C LEU A 775 36.04 5.57 -3.48
N LEU A 776 37.09 4.83 -3.83
CA LEU A 776 37.38 3.49 -3.29
C LEU A 776 37.67 3.51 -1.79
N ALA A 777 38.32 4.57 -1.31
CA ALA A 777 38.52 4.86 0.11
C ALA A 777 37.25 5.37 0.80
N SER A 778 36.14 5.62 0.12
CA SER A 778 34.95 6.18 0.79
C SER A 778 34.36 5.23 1.83
N ARG A 779 33.94 5.80 2.98
CA ARG A 779 33.14 5.06 3.99
C ARG A 779 31.73 4.76 3.53
N TYR A 780 31.26 5.41 2.46
CA TYR A 780 29.90 5.24 1.95
C TYR A 780 29.87 4.12 0.90
N PRO A 781 29.10 3.03 1.11
CA PRO A 781 29.04 1.90 0.18
C PRO A 781 28.74 2.32 -1.26
N LYS A 782 27.80 3.27 -1.47
CA LYS A 782 27.45 3.78 -2.79
C LYS A 782 28.63 4.49 -3.50
N MET A 783 29.43 5.25 -2.75
CA MET A 783 30.61 5.92 -3.32
C MET A 783 31.74 4.93 -3.59
N LYS A 784 31.91 3.93 -2.71
CA LYS A 784 32.87 2.85 -2.92
C LYS A 784 32.53 2.02 -4.16
N GLU A 785 31.27 1.69 -4.34
CA GLU A 785 30.78 0.99 -5.52
C GLU A 785 30.91 1.83 -6.80
N ARG A 786 30.67 3.14 -6.73
CA ARG A 786 30.99 4.06 -7.82
C ARG A 786 32.50 4.09 -8.11
N GLY A 787 33.35 4.02 -7.08
CA GLY A 787 34.80 3.90 -7.23
C GLY A 787 35.22 2.62 -7.95
N ILE A 788 34.63 1.47 -7.58
CA ILE A 788 34.81 0.18 -8.26
C ILE A 788 34.38 0.28 -9.73
N ASP A 789 33.27 0.99 -9.97
CA ASP A 789 32.73 1.19 -11.31
C ASP A 789 33.67 2.04 -12.19
N MET A 790 34.13 3.16 -11.64
CA MET A 790 35.04 4.11 -12.29
C MET A 790 36.47 3.57 -12.45
N SER A 791 36.86 2.60 -11.63
CA SER A 791 38.12 1.86 -11.80
C SER A 791 38.06 0.80 -12.91
N GLY A 792 36.94 0.71 -13.64
CA GLY A 792 36.73 -0.24 -14.73
C GLY A 792 36.25 -1.62 -14.30
N LEU A 793 36.01 -1.85 -13.00
CA LEU A 793 35.52 -3.12 -12.46
C LEU A 793 33.99 -3.13 -12.37
N ILE A 794 33.42 -4.30 -12.07
CA ILE A 794 31.99 -4.49 -11.83
C ILE A 794 31.74 -4.68 -10.34
N SER A 795 30.85 -3.87 -9.77
CA SER A 795 30.43 -4.04 -8.38
C SER A 795 29.40 -5.16 -8.27
N VAL A 796 29.81 -6.32 -7.75
CA VAL A 796 28.90 -7.45 -7.46
C VAL A 796 27.73 -7.01 -6.57
N GLY A 797 27.99 -6.15 -5.59
CA GLY A 797 26.95 -5.62 -4.70
C GLY A 797 25.92 -4.76 -5.43
N ASN A 798 26.35 -3.96 -6.40
CA ASN A 798 25.46 -3.13 -7.21
C ASN A 798 24.70 -3.98 -8.25
N LEU A 799 25.36 -4.98 -8.82
CA LEU A 799 24.77 -5.92 -9.79
C LEU A 799 23.69 -6.81 -9.16
N HIS A 800 23.99 -7.43 -8.02
CA HIS A 800 23.01 -8.19 -7.25
C HIS A 800 21.77 -7.34 -6.95
N ARG A 801 21.96 -6.10 -6.50
CA ARG A 801 20.88 -5.19 -6.18
C ARG A 801 20.07 -4.76 -7.39
N ALA A 802 20.71 -4.55 -8.53
CA ALA A 802 20.04 -4.26 -9.80
C ALA A 802 19.13 -5.40 -10.25
N ILE A 803 19.56 -6.65 -10.05
CA ILE A 803 18.80 -7.87 -10.36
C ILE A 803 17.62 -8.00 -9.38
N ASP A 804 17.88 -7.86 -8.08
CA ASP A 804 16.88 -7.92 -6.99
C ASP A 804 15.76 -6.88 -7.16
N THR A 805 16.11 -5.65 -7.56
CA THR A 805 15.13 -4.57 -7.81
C THR A 805 14.12 -4.89 -8.90
N LEU A 806 14.47 -5.80 -9.82
CA LEU A 806 13.59 -6.19 -10.92
C LEU A 806 12.71 -7.39 -10.57
N GLY A 807 12.70 -7.79 -9.29
CA GLY A 807 11.87 -8.85 -8.77
C GLY A 807 12.48 -10.25 -8.89
N PHE A 808 13.76 -10.35 -9.26
CA PHE A 808 14.48 -11.62 -9.26
C PHE A 808 15.13 -11.89 -7.92
N ASP A 809 14.95 -13.07 -7.37
CA ASP A 809 15.51 -13.43 -6.08
C ASP A 809 16.03 -14.88 -6.04
N HIS A 810 16.30 -15.38 -4.83
CA HIS A 810 16.73 -16.74 -4.59
C HIS A 810 15.80 -17.84 -5.17
N THR A 811 14.53 -17.53 -5.49
CA THR A 811 13.59 -18.47 -6.13
C THR A 811 13.82 -18.65 -7.62
N ASP A 812 14.54 -17.72 -8.26
CA ASP A 812 14.93 -17.78 -9.67
C ASP A 812 16.23 -18.55 -9.91
N MET A 813 16.79 -19.17 -8.86
CA MET A 813 17.99 -19.99 -8.95
C MET A 813 17.67 -21.46 -9.25
N ASP A 814 18.50 -22.09 -10.08
CA ASP A 814 18.42 -23.53 -10.28
C ASP A 814 18.74 -24.29 -8.99
N ALA A 815 17.95 -25.33 -8.69
CA ALA A 815 18.09 -26.12 -7.46
C ALA A 815 19.49 -26.76 -7.33
N GLY A 816 20.16 -27.06 -8.45
CA GLY A 816 21.54 -27.57 -8.47
C GLY A 816 22.57 -26.52 -8.04
N ASP A 817 22.39 -25.27 -8.46
CA ASP A 817 23.28 -24.16 -8.08
C ASP A 817 23.11 -23.81 -6.60
N VAL A 818 21.86 -23.82 -6.11
CA VAL A 818 21.58 -23.67 -4.68
C VAL A 818 22.29 -24.77 -3.90
N ALA A 819 22.15 -26.05 -4.29
CA ALA A 819 22.79 -27.16 -3.58
C ALA A 819 24.33 -27.03 -3.54
N THR A 820 24.94 -26.65 -4.67
CA THR A 820 26.40 -26.47 -4.79
C THR A 820 26.89 -25.33 -3.90
N ILE A 821 26.23 -24.16 -3.94
CA ILE A 821 26.62 -23.00 -3.15
C ILE A 821 26.48 -23.29 -1.65
N LEU A 822 25.42 -24.02 -1.24
CA LEU A 822 25.23 -24.41 0.15
C LEU A 822 26.36 -25.34 0.63
N GLU A 823 26.74 -26.33 -0.18
CA GLU A 823 27.84 -27.25 0.15
C GLU A 823 29.19 -26.52 0.27
N GLU A 824 29.53 -25.67 -0.71
CA GLU A 824 30.81 -24.96 -0.75
C GLU A 824 30.97 -23.91 0.37
N ASN A 825 29.85 -23.36 0.87
CA ASN A 825 29.87 -22.31 1.89
C ASN A 825 29.45 -22.81 3.29
N GLY A 826 29.27 -24.12 3.44
CA GLY A 826 28.96 -24.74 4.74
C GLY A 826 27.56 -24.41 5.29
N PHE A 827 26.61 -24.08 4.40
CA PHE A 827 25.22 -23.87 4.77
C PHE A 827 24.41 -25.15 4.57
N THR A 828 23.42 -25.40 5.44
CA THR A 828 22.48 -26.52 5.26
C THR A 828 21.26 -26.10 4.46
N ARG A 829 20.61 -27.05 3.77
CA ARG A 829 19.35 -26.79 3.06
C ARG A 829 18.27 -26.22 3.99
N LYS A 830 18.20 -26.74 5.22
CA LYS A 830 17.29 -26.24 6.25
C LYS A 830 17.55 -24.77 6.60
N GLN A 831 18.81 -24.39 6.79
CA GLN A 831 19.19 -22.99 7.04
C GLN A 831 18.82 -22.08 5.87
N PHE A 832 19.00 -22.54 4.63
CA PHE A 832 18.56 -21.79 3.46
C PHE A 832 17.04 -21.61 3.40
N ASP A 833 16.25 -22.63 3.69
CA ASP A 833 14.80 -22.53 3.62
C ASP A 833 14.22 -21.64 4.76
N GLU A 834 14.88 -21.62 5.93
CA GLU A 834 14.42 -20.94 7.15
C GLU A 834 15.01 -19.51 7.37
N ASP A 835 16.14 -19.15 6.77
CA ASP A 835 16.84 -17.88 7.02
C ASP A 835 16.99 -17.00 5.76
N ASP A 836 16.28 -15.87 5.73
CA ASP A 836 16.31 -14.91 4.63
C ASP A 836 17.69 -14.25 4.41
N TYR A 837 18.51 -14.12 5.46
CA TYR A 837 19.89 -13.66 5.31
C TYR A 837 20.72 -14.66 4.51
N ILE A 838 20.53 -15.96 4.76
CA ILE A 838 21.20 -17.02 4.01
C ILE A 838 20.67 -17.08 2.59
N LYS A 839 19.36 -16.92 2.36
CA LYS A 839 18.78 -16.80 1.01
C LYS A 839 19.40 -15.66 0.21
N HIS A 840 19.46 -14.46 0.78
CA HIS A 840 20.10 -13.31 0.13
C HIS A 840 21.61 -13.50 -0.07
N THR A 841 22.30 -14.13 0.89
CA THR A 841 23.74 -14.40 0.78
C THR A 841 24.02 -15.40 -0.34
N VAL A 842 23.24 -16.48 -0.42
CA VAL A 842 23.31 -17.49 -1.48
C VAL A 842 22.99 -16.87 -2.84
N PHE A 843 21.96 -16.04 -2.93
CA PHE A 843 21.62 -15.32 -4.16
C PHE A 843 22.74 -14.37 -4.62
N LYS A 844 23.36 -13.63 -3.68
CA LYS A 844 24.51 -12.77 -3.97
C LYS A 844 25.75 -13.56 -4.42
N ILE A 845 26.01 -14.73 -3.83
CA ILE A 845 27.11 -15.62 -4.25
C ILE A 845 26.84 -16.12 -5.67
N HIS A 846 25.60 -16.51 -5.97
CA HIS A 846 25.21 -16.96 -7.30
C HIS A 846 25.42 -15.88 -8.37
N VAL A 847 24.98 -14.63 -8.12
CA VAL A 847 25.27 -13.49 -9.02
C VAL A 847 26.78 -13.29 -9.21
N GLY A 848 27.59 -13.50 -8.16
CA GLY A 848 29.06 -13.48 -8.24
C GLY A 848 29.64 -14.59 -9.12
N ASN A 849 29.13 -15.82 -8.99
CA ASN A 849 29.55 -16.97 -9.81
C ASN A 849 29.20 -16.78 -11.29
N LEU A 850 28.00 -16.27 -11.56
CA LEU A 850 27.58 -15.88 -12.90
C LEU A 850 28.48 -14.79 -13.48
N LEU A 851 28.86 -13.80 -12.66
CA LEU A 851 29.78 -12.74 -13.10
C LEU A 851 31.16 -13.29 -13.44
N ASN A 852 31.72 -14.19 -12.61
CA ASN A 852 33.00 -14.84 -12.89
C ASN A 852 32.99 -15.59 -14.22
N THR A 853 31.87 -16.25 -14.54
CA THR A 853 31.66 -16.91 -15.83
C THR A 853 31.60 -15.87 -16.97
N ALA A 854 30.83 -14.80 -16.78
CA ALA A 854 30.65 -13.77 -17.79
C ALA A 854 31.96 -13.01 -18.13
N ILE A 855 32.79 -12.67 -17.13
CA ILE A 855 34.06 -11.96 -17.36
C ILE A 855 35.13 -12.87 -17.97
N ALA A 856 35.02 -14.20 -17.84
CA ALA A 856 35.90 -15.13 -18.53
C ALA A 856 35.62 -15.17 -20.05
N GLU A 857 34.43 -14.75 -20.47
CA GLU A 857 34.00 -14.75 -21.87
C GLU A 857 34.06 -13.36 -22.54
N THR A 858 34.24 -12.27 -21.78
CA THR A 858 34.28 -10.92 -22.33
C THR A 858 34.99 -9.95 -21.40
N ASP A 859 35.90 -9.15 -21.97
CA ASP A 859 36.53 -8.01 -21.27
C ASP A 859 35.61 -6.79 -21.20
N ASN A 860 34.51 -6.78 -21.98
CA ASN A 860 33.53 -5.69 -21.93
C ASN A 860 32.58 -5.87 -20.75
N LYS A 861 32.72 -4.97 -19.78
CA LYS A 861 31.90 -4.93 -18.57
C LYS A 861 30.39 -4.85 -18.79
N LEU A 862 29.94 -4.10 -19.80
CA LEU A 862 28.51 -3.96 -20.10
C LEU A 862 27.94 -5.31 -20.58
N VAL A 863 28.70 -6.00 -21.44
CA VAL A 863 28.36 -7.34 -21.92
C VAL A 863 28.38 -8.34 -20.77
N ALA A 864 29.36 -8.26 -19.87
CA ALA A 864 29.42 -9.13 -18.71
C ALA A 864 28.19 -8.96 -17.79
N ILE A 865 27.76 -7.73 -17.53
CA ILE A 865 26.53 -7.43 -16.77
C ILE A 865 25.29 -8.01 -17.48
N GLN A 866 25.19 -7.85 -18.80
CA GLN A 866 24.07 -8.37 -19.58
C GLN A 866 24.06 -9.91 -19.65
N LYS A 867 25.24 -10.55 -19.71
CA LYS A 867 25.37 -12.01 -19.64
C LYS A 867 24.90 -12.54 -18.29
N VAL A 868 25.23 -11.87 -17.19
CA VAL A 868 24.69 -12.20 -15.86
C VAL A 868 23.17 -12.05 -15.85
N ALA A 869 22.65 -10.91 -16.31
CA ALA A 869 21.21 -10.64 -16.37
C ALA A 869 20.43 -11.66 -17.22
N ALA A 870 21.03 -12.17 -18.29
CA ALA A 870 20.40 -13.13 -19.18
C ALA A 870 20.13 -14.50 -18.57
N ASN A 871 20.86 -14.87 -17.51
CA ASN A 871 20.61 -16.12 -16.78
C ASN A 871 19.25 -16.08 -16.04
N PHE A 872 18.72 -14.89 -15.78
CA PHE A 872 17.39 -14.68 -15.19
C PHE A 872 16.30 -14.46 -16.25
N GLY A 873 16.65 -14.55 -17.54
CA GLY A 873 15.73 -14.43 -18.66
C GLY A 873 15.34 -15.77 -19.28
N SER A 874 14.37 -15.76 -20.21
CA SER A 874 13.84 -16.98 -20.85
C SER A 874 14.56 -17.40 -22.14
N GLY A 875 15.54 -16.62 -22.59
CA GLY A 875 16.28 -16.85 -23.84
C GLY A 875 17.58 -17.61 -23.66
N LYS A 876 17.93 -18.44 -24.65
CA LYS A 876 19.17 -19.25 -24.66
C LYS A 876 20.47 -18.42 -24.72
N HIS A 877 20.38 -17.20 -25.25
CA HIS A 877 21.53 -16.30 -25.42
C HIS A 877 21.23 -14.93 -24.82
N TRP A 878 22.26 -14.25 -24.31
CA TRP A 878 22.09 -12.96 -23.64
C TRP A 878 21.58 -11.84 -24.57
N TYR A 879 21.90 -11.91 -25.85
CA TYR A 879 21.43 -10.99 -26.90
C TYR A 879 20.08 -11.40 -27.52
N SER A 880 19.46 -12.48 -27.03
CA SER A 880 18.19 -12.95 -27.59
C SER A 880 17.07 -11.93 -27.40
N LYS A 881 16.11 -11.90 -28.34
CA LYS A 881 14.96 -10.98 -28.31
C LYS A 881 14.14 -11.13 -27.01
N SER A 882 14.05 -12.35 -26.46
CA SER A 882 13.36 -12.63 -25.20
C SER A 882 14.10 -12.12 -23.97
N ASN A 883 15.45 -12.05 -24.00
CA ASN A 883 16.25 -11.53 -22.88
C ASN A 883 16.47 -10.01 -22.93
N LYS A 884 16.20 -9.36 -24.09
CA LYS A 884 16.43 -7.92 -24.31
C LYS A 884 15.78 -7.01 -23.26
N GLY A 885 14.60 -7.37 -22.75
CA GLY A 885 13.93 -6.62 -21.69
C GLY A 885 14.69 -6.68 -20.37
N VAL A 886 14.98 -7.89 -19.91
CA VAL A 886 15.66 -8.14 -18.62
C VAL A 886 17.09 -7.58 -18.62
N THR A 887 17.86 -7.83 -19.68
CA THR A 887 19.27 -7.37 -19.75
C THR A 887 19.39 -5.85 -19.79
N LYS A 888 18.45 -5.15 -20.45
CA LYS A 888 18.40 -3.68 -20.43
C LYS A 888 17.96 -3.12 -19.08
N SER A 889 16.96 -3.73 -18.45
CA SER A 889 16.46 -3.30 -17.16
C SER A 889 17.52 -3.45 -16.06
N VAL A 890 18.24 -4.59 -16.03
CA VAL A 890 19.34 -4.81 -15.06
C VAL A 890 20.47 -3.81 -15.28
N LEU A 891 20.85 -3.58 -16.55
CA LEU A 891 21.89 -2.61 -16.88
C LEU A 891 21.48 -1.18 -16.46
N SER A 892 20.21 -0.80 -16.69
CA SER A 892 19.69 0.50 -16.27
C SER A 892 19.67 0.63 -14.74
N ALA A 893 19.16 -0.36 -14.03
CA ALA A 893 19.10 -0.38 -12.57
C ALA A 893 20.50 -0.30 -11.93
N TYR A 894 21.49 -0.97 -12.54
CA TYR A 894 22.89 -0.94 -12.11
C TYR A 894 23.49 0.48 -12.16
N TYR A 895 23.19 1.28 -13.19
CA TYR A 895 23.79 2.61 -13.34
C TYR A 895 22.98 3.77 -12.74
N HIS A 896 21.64 3.66 -12.69
CA HIS A 896 20.78 4.76 -12.23
C HIS A 896 20.53 4.78 -10.72
N GLY A 897 20.54 3.62 -10.06
CA GLY A 897 20.24 3.51 -8.63
C GLY A 897 18.80 3.90 -8.27
N TRP A 898 17.99 2.89 -7.95
CA TRP A 898 16.77 2.95 -7.14
C TRP A 898 15.65 3.92 -7.56
N ASN A 899 15.43 4.08 -8.86
CA ASN A 899 14.10 4.46 -9.36
C ASN A 899 13.90 3.94 -10.80
N PRO A 900 13.15 2.84 -11.01
CA PRO A 900 12.88 2.33 -12.37
C PRO A 900 11.97 3.27 -13.19
N ASP A 901 11.39 4.30 -12.56
CA ASP A 901 10.48 5.27 -13.21
C ASP A 901 11.18 6.39 -13.99
N THR A 902 12.51 6.48 -13.98
CA THR A 902 13.23 7.35 -14.92
C THR A 902 13.54 6.58 -16.21
N ARG A 903 12.57 6.58 -17.15
CA ARG A 903 12.74 6.10 -18.53
C ARG A 903 13.68 7.01 -19.34
N GLN A 904 14.93 7.19 -18.91
CA GLN A 904 16.00 7.72 -19.76
C GLN A 904 16.90 6.57 -20.19
N ASP A 905 17.09 6.48 -21.50
CA ASP A 905 17.70 5.37 -22.22
C ASP A 905 19.11 5.00 -21.71
N PHE A 906 19.30 3.74 -21.28
CA PHE A 906 20.63 3.16 -21.20
C PHE A 906 21.03 2.51 -22.54
N VAL A 907 22.31 2.71 -22.86
CA VAL A 907 23.10 2.11 -23.95
C VAL A 907 22.71 0.65 -24.19
N SER A 908 22.27 0.33 -25.41
CA SER A 908 22.15 -1.08 -25.81
C SER A 908 23.50 -1.54 -26.35
N VAL A 909 24.21 -2.37 -25.60
CA VAL A 909 25.41 -3.05 -26.10
C VAL A 909 24.99 -4.42 -26.62
N PHE A 910 25.40 -4.74 -27.85
CA PHE A 910 25.18 -6.03 -28.49
C PHE A 910 26.52 -6.57 -28.98
N GLU A 911 26.67 -7.88 -28.95
CA GLU A 911 27.72 -8.57 -29.69
C GLU A 911 27.03 -9.20 -30.91
N ASP A 912 27.55 -8.96 -32.11
CA ASP A 912 27.01 -9.58 -33.32
C ASP A 912 27.41 -11.07 -33.41
N GLU A 913 26.91 -11.76 -34.44
CA GLU A 913 27.17 -13.20 -34.64
C GLU A 913 28.67 -13.52 -34.85
N ASP A 914 29.51 -12.50 -35.10
CA ASP A 914 30.95 -12.61 -35.33
C ASP A 914 31.80 -12.23 -34.09
N GLY A 915 31.17 -11.92 -32.95
CA GLY A 915 31.89 -11.56 -31.71
C GLY A 915 32.31 -10.09 -31.62
N ASN A 916 31.83 -9.22 -32.52
CA ASN A 916 32.15 -7.80 -32.47
C ASN A 916 31.20 -7.05 -31.55
N VAL A 917 31.76 -6.29 -30.60
CA VAL A 917 30.95 -5.51 -29.66
C VAL A 917 30.49 -4.20 -30.29
N ILE A 918 29.20 -4.14 -30.64
CA ILE A 918 28.51 -2.95 -31.12
C ILE A 918 27.99 -2.18 -29.90
N ARG A 919 28.65 -1.06 -29.59
CA ARG A 919 28.19 -0.08 -28.59
C ARG A 919 27.25 0.91 -29.27
N ARG A 920 26.04 1.13 -28.74
CA ARG A 920 25.18 2.25 -29.18
C ARG A 920 24.97 3.22 -28.02
N SER A 921 25.73 4.31 -28.01
CA SER A 921 25.53 5.40 -27.04
C SER A 921 24.50 6.42 -27.54
N PRO A 922 23.56 6.90 -26.70
CA PRO A 922 22.75 8.09 -27.02
C PRO A 922 23.59 9.34 -27.28
N SER A 923 24.84 9.41 -26.80
CA SER A 923 25.75 10.51 -27.16
C SER A 923 26.23 10.44 -28.61
N GLU A 924 26.12 9.30 -29.29
CA GLU A 924 26.36 9.18 -30.75
C GLU A 924 25.12 9.50 -31.57
N PHE A 925 23.94 9.58 -30.94
CA PHE A 925 22.80 10.25 -31.54
C PHE A 925 23.07 11.75 -31.76
N SER A 926 24.09 12.39 -31.17
CA SER A 926 24.42 13.76 -31.58
C SER A 926 24.95 13.86 -33.03
N SER A 927 25.37 12.75 -33.63
CA SER A 927 25.66 12.67 -35.07
C SER A 927 24.55 12.03 -35.90
N GLU A 928 23.70 11.16 -35.32
CA GLU A 928 22.62 10.47 -36.04
C GLU A 928 21.19 11.03 -35.82
N THR A 929 20.94 11.95 -34.88
CA THR A 929 19.67 12.72 -34.81
C THR A 929 19.46 13.62 -36.04
N ASN A 930 20.45 13.70 -36.93
CA ASN A 930 20.29 14.28 -38.27
C ASN A 930 19.55 13.38 -39.26
N ASN A 931 19.14 12.16 -38.90
CA ASN A 931 18.38 11.29 -39.80
C ASN A 931 16.85 11.39 -39.62
N MET A 932 16.36 11.98 -38.53
CA MET A 932 14.93 12.26 -38.35
C MET A 932 14.51 13.39 -39.29
N ASN A 933 13.98 13.01 -40.44
CA ASN A 933 13.63 13.95 -41.50
C ASN A 933 12.12 14.00 -41.74
N SER A 934 11.70 15.00 -42.50
CA SER A 934 10.29 15.25 -42.82
C SER A 934 9.60 14.06 -43.52
N ASN A 935 10.35 13.13 -44.13
CA ASN A 935 9.81 11.91 -44.74
C ASN A 935 9.54 10.80 -43.71
N ILE A 936 10.36 10.67 -42.66
CA ILE A 936 10.13 9.69 -41.58
C ILE A 936 8.87 10.06 -40.79
N ILE A 937 8.68 11.34 -40.47
CA ILE A 937 7.45 11.81 -39.81
C ILE A 937 6.24 11.64 -40.74
N GLN A 938 6.43 11.76 -42.06
CA GLN A 938 5.36 11.52 -43.02
C GLN A 938 4.92 10.05 -43.03
N ALA A 939 5.86 9.10 -42.96
CA ALA A 939 5.54 7.68 -42.84
C ALA A 939 4.77 7.38 -41.55
N GLU A 940 5.15 8.00 -40.42
CA GLU A 940 4.41 7.86 -39.15
C GLU A 940 2.98 8.43 -39.24
N ILE A 941 2.80 9.57 -39.91
CA ILE A 941 1.46 10.14 -40.17
C ILE A 941 0.62 9.22 -41.06
N GLU A 942 1.24 8.49 -41.98
CA GLU A 942 0.60 7.52 -42.87
C GLU A 942 0.29 6.18 -42.17
N GLU A 943 1.06 5.80 -41.15
CA GLU A 943 0.86 4.60 -40.32
C GLU A 943 -0.15 4.81 -39.18
N LEU A 944 -0.50 6.06 -38.84
CA LEU A 944 -1.62 6.36 -37.93
C LEU A 944 -2.92 5.72 -38.48
N VAL A 945 -3.41 4.70 -37.77
CA VAL A 945 -4.66 3.95 -38.08
C VAL A 945 -5.85 4.91 -38.26
N GLU A 946 -6.88 4.49 -39.01
CA GLU A 946 -8.10 5.28 -39.27
C GLU A 946 -8.57 6.07 -38.04
N PRO A 947 -8.96 7.35 -38.21
CA PRO A 947 -9.29 8.23 -37.09
C PRO A 947 -10.40 7.61 -36.23
N PRO A 948 -10.24 7.52 -34.90
CA PRO A 948 -11.31 7.06 -34.02
C PRO A 948 -12.56 7.94 -34.24
N GLN A 949 -13.76 7.38 -34.15
CA GLN A 949 -14.98 8.10 -34.54
C GLN A 949 -15.11 9.47 -33.82
N TYR A 950 -15.36 10.53 -34.62
CA TYR A 950 -15.70 11.85 -34.11
C TYR A 950 -17.13 11.83 -33.55
N ILE A 951 -17.27 11.75 -32.24
CA ILE A 951 -18.57 11.81 -31.58
C ILE A 951 -18.86 13.29 -31.27
N LYS A 952 -19.89 13.85 -31.92
CA LYS A 952 -20.30 15.23 -31.69
C LYS A 952 -21.15 15.31 -30.43
N GLY A 953 -20.56 15.82 -29.36
CA GLY A 953 -21.19 16.10 -28.08
C GLY A 953 -22.56 16.76 -28.22
N SER A 954 -23.53 16.21 -27.48
CA SER A 954 -24.93 16.41 -27.76
C SER A 954 -25.45 17.81 -27.42
N ASN A 955 -24.72 18.66 -26.69
CA ASN A 955 -25.06 20.08 -26.66
C ASN A 955 -23.85 20.99 -26.56
N ASN A 956 -24.07 22.29 -26.59
CA ASN A 956 -23.07 23.33 -26.83
C ASN A 956 -21.87 23.44 -25.85
N ARG A 957 -21.43 22.36 -25.18
CA ARG A 957 -20.21 22.25 -24.36
C ARG A 957 -19.27 21.11 -24.81
N ARG A 958 -18.89 21.12 -26.10
CA ARG A 958 -17.78 20.37 -26.74
C ARG A 958 -17.03 19.37 -25.82
N SER A 959 -17.61 18.22 -25.48
CA SER A 959 -16.82 17.08 -25.00
C SER A 959 -16.45 16.21 -26.21
N VAL A 960 -15.18 16.33 -26.60
CA VAL A 960 -14.61 15.60 -27.73
C VAL A 960 -14.11 14.26 -27.19
N ASN A 961 -14.39 13.14 -27.88
CA ASN A 961 -13.87 11.82 -27.53
C ASN A 961 -12.37 11.94 -27.18
N PRO A 962 -11.94 11.55 -25.96
CA PRO A 962 -10.54 11.63 -25.55
C PRO A 962 -9.59 10.97 -26.53
N GLN A 963 -9.99 9.86 -27.15
CA GLN A 963 -9.20 9.18 -28.17
C GLN A 963 -9.12 9.97 -29.48
N TRP A 964 -10.21 10.62 -29.93
CA TRP A 964 -10.15 11.54 -31.09
C TRP A 964 -9.35 12.80 -30.78
N LYS A 965 -9.47 13.33 -29.56
CA LYS A 965 -8.72 14.50 -29.11
C LYS A 965 -7.23 14.19 -29.01
N ASN A 966 -6.86 13.03 -28.48
CA ASN A 966 -5.48 12.55 -28.42
C ASN A 966 -4.94 12.23 -29.81
N TYR A 967 -5.72 11.56 -30.66
CA TYR A 967 -5.38 11.30 -32.06
C TYR A 967 -5.13 12.61 -32.83
N THR A 968 -6.06 13.57 -32.75
CA THR A 968 -5.96 14.86 -33.45
C THR A 968 -4.78 15.67 -32.93
N LYS A 969 -4.56 15.66 -31.61
CA LYS A 969 -3.40 16.31 -30.98
C LYS A 969 -2.08 15.66 -31.39
N ASN A 970 -2.01 14.33 -31.46
CA ASN A 970 -0.81 13.60 -31.89
C ASN A 970 -0.55 13.83 -33.38
N LYS A 971 -1.59 13.80 -34.22
CA LYS A 971 -1.49 14.12 -35.65
C LYS A 971 -1.03 15.57 -35.87
N GLU A 972 -1.64 16.54 -35.18
CA GLU A 972 -1.25 17.96 -35.26
C GLU A 972 0.19 18.17 -34.79
N LYS A 973 0.61 17.47 -33.72
CA LYS A 973 1.99 17.48 -33.22
C LYS A 973 2.98 16.92 -34.24
N LEU A 974 2.70 15.77 -34.84
CA LEU A 974 3.54 15.17 -35.89
C LEU A 974 3.59 16.06 -37.14
N GLU A 975 2.47 16.64 -37.56
CA GLU A 975 2.45 17.59 -38.69
C GLU A 975 3.26 18.86 -38.38
N SER A 976 3.18 19.39 -37.16
CA SER A 976 4.01 20.52 -36.70
C SER A 976 5.49 20.15 -36.67
N GLN A 977 5.85 18.96 -36.16
CA GLN A 977 7.22 18.45 -36.14
C GLN A 977 7.78 18.30 -37.55
N LYS A 978 6.98 17.76 -38.48
CA LYS A 978 7.32 17.65 -39.91
C LYS A 978 7.59 19.01 -40.53
N ARG A 979 6.75 20.03 -40.26
CA ARG A 979 6.93 21.39 -40.80
C ARG A 979 8.21 22.05 -40.29
N ILE A 980 8.55 21.87 -39.02
CA ILE A 980 9.79 22.40 -38.43
C ILE A 980 11.01 21.70 -39.03
N LEU A 981 10.99 20.36 -39.13
CA LEU A 981 12.08 19.60 -39.75
C LEU A 981 12.29 20.01 -41.21
N LYS A 982 11.22 20.20 -41.97
CA LYS A 982 11.30 20.69 -43.35
C LYS A 982 11.93 22.08 -43.46
N ALA A 983 11.65 22.98 -42.51
CA ALA A 983 12.27 24.31 -42.46
C ALA A 983 13.76 24.25 -42.09
N ILE A 984 14.16 23.31 -41.23
CA ILE A 984 15.57 23.04 -40.90
C ILE A 984 16.29 22.44 -42.11
N GLU A 985 15.67 21.47 -42.78
CA GLU A 985 16.19 20.79 -43.97
C GLU A 985 16.35 21.72 -45.18
N SER A 986 15.42 22.68 -45.36
CA SER A 986 15.49 23.65 -46.45
C SER A 986 16.57 24.71 -46.24
N GLY A 987 17.21 24.75 -45.07
CA GLY A 987 18.19 25.78 -44.71
C GLY A 987 17.60 27.19 -44.61
N ASP A 988 16.27 27.30 -44.47
CA ASP A 988 15.56 28.57 -44.40
C ASP A 988 15.48 29.03 -42.94
N GLU A 989 16.68 29.24 -42.37
CA GLU A 989 16.92 29.55 -40.95
C GLU A 989 16.28 30.88 -40.54
N ASP A 990 15.97 31.73 -41.50
CA ASP A 990 15.27 33.00 -41.30
C ASP A 990 13.82 32.82 -40.77
N ASN A 991 13.24 31.62 -40.93
CA ASN A 991 11.93 31.32 -40.37
C ASN A 991 11.94 31.14 -38.83
N PHE A 992 13.10 30.96 -38.20
CA PHE A 992 13.20 30.84 -36.72
C PHE A 992 13.28 32.19 -36.00
N TYR A 993 13.42 33.31 -36.73
CA TYR A 993 13.37 34.67 -36.18
C TYR A 993 12.02 35.04 -35.52
N GLY A 994 10.99 34.19 -35.69
CA GLY A 994 9.62 34.38 -35.21
C GLY A 994 9.39 34.07 -33.75
N ILE A 995 10.36 33.47 -33.06
CA ILE A 995 10.32 33.31 -31.59
C ILE A 995 10.25 34.68 -30.89
N LEU A 996 10.64 35.74 -31.61
CA LEU A 996 10.55 37.13 -31.19
C LEU A 996 9.43 37.93 -31.91
N GLY A 997 8.77 37.39 -32.94
CA GLY A 997 7.56 37.97 -33.57
C GLY A 997 7.75 38.75 -34.89
N ALA A 998 8.75 38.43 -35.72
CA ALA A 998 9.19 39.28 -36.84
C ALA A 998 8.38 39.18 -38.17
N ASN A 999 7.82 38.03 -38.56
CA ASN A 999 6.98 37.90 -39.78
C ASN A 999 5.96 36.73 -39.69
N ILE A 1000 5.04 36.62 -40.67
CA ILE A 1000 3.92 35.66 -40.66
C ILE A 1000 4.40 34.19 -40.71
N GLN A 1001 5.39 33.88 -41.54
CA GLN A 1001 5.93 32.53 -41.70
C GLN A 1001 6.64 32.08 -40.42
N SER A 1002 7.42 32.97 -39.82
CA SER A 1002 8.11 32.68 -38.57
C SER A 1002 7.16 32.55 -37.36
N LYS A 1003 6.01 33.23 -37.39
CA LYS A 1003 4.95 33.07 -36.36
C LYS A 1003 4.30 31.69 -36.41
N SER A 1004 4.23 31.06 -37.59
CA SER A 1004 3.75 29.68 -37.75
C SER A 1004 4.71 28.70 -37.07
N ILE A 1005 6.02 28.84 -37.30
CA ILE A 1005 7.05 27.99 -36.66
C ILE A 1005 7.00 28.11 -35.14
N TYR A 1006 6.75 29.30 -34.59
CA TYR A 1006 6.58 29.48 -33.15
C TYR A 1006 5.42 28.65 -32.58
N TYR A 1007 4.26 28.64 -33.25
CA TYR A 1007 3.12 27.82 -32.81
C TYR A 1007 3.34 26.33 -33.04
N ASP A 1008 4.03 25.95 -34.11
CA ASP A 1008 4.45 24.57 -34.35
C ASP A 1008 5.39 24.08 -33.23
N LEU A 1009 6.36 24.90 -32.81
CA LEU A 1009 7.26 24.57 -31.69
C LEU A 1009 6.49 24.43 -30.37
N LEU A 1010 5.50 25.30 -30.11
CA LEU A 1010 4.63 25.18 -28.95
C LEU A 1010 3.77 23.91 -28.99
N SER A 1011 3.30 23.49 -30.17
CA SER A 1011 2.55 22.26 -30.37
C SER A 1011 3.40 21.02 -30.09
N VAL A 1012 4.66 21.03 -30.54
CA VAL A 1012 5.61 19.91 -30.35
C VAL A 1012 6.04 19.75 -28.89
N PHE A 1013 6.48 20.84 -28.25
CA PHE A 1013 7.04 20.75 -26.89
C PHE A 1013 6.01 20.92 -25.77
N GLY A 1014 4.88 21.55 -26.05
CA GLY A 1014 4.03 22.14 -25.02
C GLY A 1014 4.68 23.35 -24.34
N ARG A 1015 3.85 24.18 -23.69
CA ARG A 1015 4.28 25.50 -23.19
C ARG A 1015 5.43 25.43 -22.17
N LYS A 1016 5.37 24.49 -21.22
CA LYS A 1016 6.37 24.36 -20.14
C LYS A 1016 7.76 24.01 -20.69
N ASN A 1017 7.86 23.04 -21.58
CA ASN A 1017 9.14 22.59 -22.13
C ASN A 1017 9.68 23.58 -23.16
N PHE A 1018 8.80 24.21 -23.94
CA PHE A 1018 9.19 25.30 -24.83
C PHE A 1018 9.76 26.50 -24.04
N ASP A 1019 9.13 26.90 -22.93
CA ASP A 1019 9.64 27.97 -22.08
C ASP A 1019 11.00 27.60 -21.43
N ALA A 1020 11.21 26.32 -21.08
CA ALA A 1020 12.48 25.82 -20.58
C ALA A 1020 13.59 25.85 -21.64
N LEU A 1021 13.30 25.41 -22.88
CA LEU A 1021 14.23 25.51 -24.01
C LEU A 1021 14.60 26.97 -24.29
N ARG A 1022 13.59 27.85 -24.30
CA ARG A 1022 13.79 29.28 -24.50
C ARG A 1022 14.64 29.92 -23.41
N LYS A 1023 14.43 29.54 -22.15
CA LYS A 1023 15.25 30.00 -21.02
C LYS A 1023 16.68 29.50 -21.12
N LYS A 1024 16.89 28.24 -21.53
CA LYS A 1024 18.23 27.68 -21.74
C LYS A 1024 18.99 28.42 -22.84
N ALA A 1025 18.33 28.74 -23.95
CA ALA A 1025 18.89 29.57 -25.01
C ALA A 1025 19.20 31.00 -24.52
N GLU A 1026 18.35 31.58 -23.67
CA GLU A 1026 18.56 32.90 -23.06
C GLU A 1026 19.76 32.93 -22.10
N ASP A 1027 19.87 31.94 -21.21
CA ASP A 1027 21.01 31.80 -20.28
C ASP A 1027 22.32 31.62 -21.06
N ARG A 1028 22.30 30.85 -22.15
CA ARG A 1028 23.46 30.68 -23.05
C ARG A 1028 23.77 31.96 -23.82
N TYR A 1029 22.76 32.67 -24.31
CA TYR A 1029 22.92 33.96 -24.99
C TYR A 1029 23.57 34.99 -24.08
N PHE A 1030 23.19 35.10 -22.80
CA PHE A 1030 23.84 36.00 -21.85
C PHE A 1030 25.29 35.62 -21.54
N LYS A 1031 25.61 34.33 -21.60
CA LYS A 1031 26.97 33.83 -21.39
C LYS A 1031 27.87 34.12 -22.60
N GLU A 1032 27.35 34.00 -23.81
CA GLU A 1032 28.11 34.07 -25.06
C GLU A 1032 28.12 35.46 -25.70
N THR A 1033 27.07 36.25 -25.45
CA THR A 1033 26.92 37.59 -25.98
C THR A 1033 26.89 38.55 -24.80
N SER A 1034 27.80 39.52 -24.73
CA SER A 1034 28.00 40.42 -23.59
C SER A 1034 26.82 41.34 -23.26
N PHE A 1035 25.63 41.08 -23.83
CA PHE A 1035 24.38 41.79 -23.62
C PHE A 1035 23.78 41.41 -22.27
N LYS A 1036 23.27 42.42 -21.55
CA LYS A 1036 22.65 42.26 -20.23
C LYS A 1036 21.11 42.27 -20.26
N ASP A 1037 20.54 42.62 -21.41
CA ASP A 1037 19.10 42.77 -21.60
C ASP A 1037 18.54 41.55 -22.30
N SER A 1038 17.45 41.02 -21.74
CA SER A 1038 16.73 39.87 -22.31
C SER A 1038 16.22 40.18 -23.72
N PRO A 1039 16.60 39.37 -24.73
CA PRO A 1039 16.05 39.52 -26.08
C PRO A 1039 14.53 39.28 -26.12
N LEU A 1040 13.96 38.62 -25.10
CA LEU A 1040 12.52 38.35 -24.98
C LEU A 1040 11.69 39.55 -24.50
N ARG A 1041 12.34 40.63 -24.01
CA ARG A 1041 11.67 41.81 -23.43
C ARG A 1041 11.76 43.08 -24.30
N LEU A 1042 12.46 43.02 -25.43
CA LEU A 1042 12.74 44.16 -26.29
C LEU A 1042 11.92 44.11 -27.59
N ASN A 1043 11.64 45.29 -28.18
CA ASN A 1043 10.92 45.38 -29.45
C ASN A 1043 11.76 44.78 -30.60
N VAL A 1044 11.14 43.96 -31.46
CA VAL A 1044 11.77 43.30 -32.62
C VAL A 1044 12.50 44.29 -33.54
N ALA A 1045 11.95 45.49 -33.75
CA ALA A 1045 12.58 46.52 -34.57
C ALA A 1045 13.88 47.04 -33.93
N PHE A 1046 13.95 47.08 -32.59
CA PHE A 1046 15.13 47.47 -31.83
C PHE A 1046 16.19 46.36 -31.80
N LEU A 1047 15.75 45.10 -31.74
CA LEU A 1047 16.63 43.92 -31.79
C LEU A 1047 17.26 43.73 -33.18
N ALA A 1048 16.52 44.00 -34.25
CA ALA A 1048 17.00 43.91 -35.63
C ALA A 1048 18.07 44.97 -35.97
N GLN A 1049 17.92 46.22 -35.48
CA GLN A 1049 18.92 47.27 -35.68
C GLN A 1049 20.28 46.99 -35.02
N ARG A 1050 20.33 46.13 -34.01
CA ARG A 1050 21.57 45.76 -33.29
C ARG A 1050 22.11 44.38 -33.66
N GLY A 1051 21.52 43.69 -34.64
CA GLY A 1051 21.94 42.34 -35.04
C GLY A 1051 21.72 41.25 -33.99
N MET A 1052 20.98 41.56 -32.91
CA MET A 1052 20.79 40.66 -31.75
C MET A 1052 19.78 39.54 -32.03
N THR A 1053 18.83 39.77 -32.95
CA THR A 1053 17.85 38.76 -33.36
C THR A 1053 18.49 37.51 -33.95
N LYS A 1054 19.54 37.69 -34.77
CA LYS A 1054 20.22 36.58 -35.44
C LYS A 1054 21.01 35.73 -34.44
N ALA A 1055 21.84 36.37 -33.60
CA ALA A 1055 22.64 35.67 -32.60
C ALA A 1055 21.79 34.85 -31.61
N PHE A 1056 20.66 35.39 -31.13
CA PHE A 1056 19.76 34.62 -30.27
C PHE A 1056 19.07 33.48 -31.01
N SER A 1057 18.68 33.70 -32.27
CA SER A 1057 17.99 32.67 -33.07
C SER A 1057 18.92 31.54 -33.46
N ASP A 1058 20.20 31.83 -33.76
CA ASP A 1058 21.23 30.83 -34.03
C ASP A 1058 21.48 29.96 -32.78
N ILE A 1059 21.62 30.59 -31.61
CA ILE A 1059 21.76 29.88 -30.32
C ILE A 1059 20.51 29.07 -30.01
N PHE A 1060 19.32 29.61 -30.25
CA PHE A 1060 18.08 28.87 -30.05
C PHE A 1060 17.97 27.67 -30.99
N LEU A 1061 18.33 27.83 -32.27
CA LEU A 1061 18.33 26.75 -33.25
C LEU A 1061 19.35 25.66 -32.89
N GLU A 1062 20.52 26.04 -32.38
CA GLU A 1062 21.50 25.09 -31.86
C GLU A 1062 20.96 24.32 -30.64
N GLU A 1063 20.33 25.01 -29.69
CA GLU A 1063 19.73 24.35 -28.54
C GLU A 1063 18.56 23.47 -28.95
N LEU A 1064 17.75 23.88 -29.94
CA LEU A 1064 16.66 23.09 -30.51
C LEU A 1064 17.21 21.81 -31.16
N LYS A 1065 18.25 21.91 -31.99
CA LYS A 1065 18.94 20.77 -32.62
C LYS A 1065 19.58 19.81 -31.60
N LYS A 1066 19.88 20.30 -30.39
CA LYS A 1066 20.40 19.51 -29.26
C LYS A 1066 19.30 18.99 -28.33
N THR A 1067 18.04 19.36 -28.55
CA THR A 1067 16.93 18.98 -27.67
C THR A 1067 16.35 17.65 -28.14
N GLU A 1068 16.71 16.57 -27.46
CA GLU A 1068 16.29 15.20 -27.78
C GLU A 1068 14.77 15.03 -27.88
N GLN A 1069 14.01 15.71 -27.00
CA GLN A 1069 12.54 15.72 -27.00
C GLN A 1069 11.92 16.20 -28.34
N PHE A 1070 12.68 16.96 -29.14
CA PHE A 1070 12.26 17.40 -30.47
C PHE A 1070 12.27 16.28 -31.50
N TYR A 1071 13.14 15.28 -31.32
CA TYR A 1071 13.39 14.19 -32.26
C TYR A 1071 12.87 12.85 -31.74
N MET A 1072 11.99 12.85 -30.75
CA MET A 1072 11.34 11.64 -30.24
C MET A 1072 9.91 11.54 -30.81
N LEU A 1073 9.53 10.35 -31.28
CA LEU A 1073 8.14 9.99 -31.56
C LEU A 1073 7.55 9.49 -30.24
N GLU A 1074 6.47 10.11 -29.74
CA GLU A 1074 5.79 9.60 -28.55
C GLU A 1074 5.14 8.25 -28.89
N SER A 1075 5.53 7.19 -28.18
CA SER A 1075 4.86 5.89 -28.29
C SER A 1075 3.45 6.00 -27.70
N ASN A 1076 2.44 5.56 -28.46
CA ASN A 1076 1.07 5.40 -27.95
C ASN A 1076 1.08 4.36 -26.79
N GLU A 1077 0.99 4.83 -25.55
CA GLU A 1077 0.50 4.06 -24.39
C GLU A 1077 -1.00 4.33 -24.19
#